data_AF-G0MLE5-F1
#
_entry.id   AF-G0MLE5-F1
#
_cell.length_a   1.000
_cell.length_b   1.000
_cell.length_c   1.000
_cell.angle_alpha   90.00
_cell.angle_beta   90.00
_cell.angle_gamma   90.00
#
_symmetry.space_group_name_H-M   'P 1'
#
loop_
_entity.id
_entity.type
_entity.pdbx_description
1 polymer ?
#
loop_
_entity_poly.entity_id
_entity_poly.type
_entity_poly.pdbx_seq_one_letter_code
_entity_poly.pdbx_strand_id
1 'polypeptide(L)'
;MSEASSVGDHSVATDNGKPLCKRLKVSCKDDCVICYYDNQCVRYVSPTWNEYDIYVDYINQRFADIIKRDDFEKVAFDALASLLKNPNLQLELFSFNFDDFDYTNKGIKFDDDKIWKFFDKLKKMQTILESIDHQLSVKACIIRIPNRCNAMSILPYLKPGVLEKITILSDAPGPGFDYGSNAMQQVASLDQWKQATELELRCGFTEYVMDYATHFKRFKFHETFDILGFRLKPSTIQFKLPSIRDFISENESAESCSILCNYGNMDEYRGIVGIKISPNSSYYSIPNSDDYLEFVFTKNHITIEKKKKQLMEQSNEDLSKAMEQLTVTADDSNEASKPPKNLSDMPLNVVGLIIERSDYKEQLTLQRTSRSLRELVEKEKPALTRLTVLCFHEYIIVNYNDHCVAYVQPSWHHSDFLKYTKNHLDSIVSNVNYEQDAFNDLASICKNPNLQLELFSFDIRDTGFRTNGMDLQEYMDWKYESDYKRMQNMLESLNHQLPVKECRIDASNYDNVMSILPYMKPGVLEKITLFMGRFQERWDEFSENLEQFSLLEQWNQAKELHFDTCIDTSFPTEYATHFKRFYLNCAITEWDEFIWFRDYLLEHESVEFCLITDDYQYEILHLKKLVRREGTRVSPNLYHYTVPDSKYYLEFKIEYKLVTIEKKKKKNQS
;
A
#
# COMPACT_ATOMS: atom_id res chain seq x y z
N MET A 1 48.51 30.20 22.91
CA MET A 1 47.42 30.29 23.90
C MET A 1 46.13 30.10 23.14
N SER A 2 45.68 28.84 23.08
CA SER A 2 44.46 28.41 22.40
C SER A 2 43.42 28.16 23.47
N GLU A 3 42.41 29.03 23.56
CA GLU A 3 41.29 28.85 24.46
C GLU A 3 40.39 27.71 23.98
N ALA A 4 40.09 26.83 24.91
CA ALA A 4 39.16 25.72 24.78
C ALA A 4 37.74 26.25 24.59
N SER A 5 37.05 25.83 23.52
CA SER A 5 35.60 25.83 23.49
C SER A 5 35.11 24.53 24.12
N SER A 6 34.43 24.68 25.25
CA SER A 6 33.84 23.62 26.06
C SER A 6 32.88 22.75 25.25
N VAL A 7 33.06 21.43 25.35
CA VAL A 7 32.07 20.41 25.00
C VAL A 7 30.79 20.72 25.75
N GLY A 8 29.71 21.04 25.03
CA GLY A 8 28.38 21.17 25.61
C GLY A 8 27.87 19.80 26.01
N ASP A 9 27.62 19.61 27.30
CA ASP A 9 26.80 18.50 27.82
C ASP A 9 25.43 18.55 27.14
N HIS A 10 25.17 17.64 26.21
CA HIS A 10 23.81 17.37 25.73
C HIS A 10 23.11 16.50 26.78
N SER A 11 22.85 17.07 27.95
CA SER A 11 22.03 16.44 28.99
C SER A 11 20.61 16.29 28.47
N VAL A 12 20.14 15.04 28.37
CA VAL A 12 18.71 14.71 28.27
C VAL A 12 17.97 15.53 29.34
N ALA A 13 16.99 16.34 28.95
CA ALA A 13 16.28 17.25 29.84
C ALA A 13 15.80 16.49 31.09
N THR A 14 16.22 16.96 32.27
CA THR A 14 15.83 16.40 33.56
C THR A 14 14.71 17.26 34.14
N ASP A 15 13.59 16.64 34.48
CA ASP A 15 12.62 17.22 35.41
C ASP A 15 12.80 16.50 36.76
N ASN A 16 13.15 17.25 37.80
CA ASN A 16 13.29 16.76 39.18
C ASN A 16 14.21 15.54 39.41
N GLY A 17 15.35 15.47 38.72
CA GLY A 17 16.41 14.50 39.06
C GLY A 17 16.12 13.03 38.71
N LYS A 18 15.14 12.74 37.85
CA LYS A 18 14.95 11.43 37.22
C LYS A 18 15.03 11.56 35.70
N PRO A 19 15.93 10.85 35.00
CA PRO A 19 15.85 10.78 33.54
C PRO A 19 14.63 9.93 33.17
N LEU A 20 13.57 10.59 32.70
CA LEU A 20 12.35 9.95 32.20
C LEU A 20 12.56 9.53 30.74
N CYS A 21 13.47 8.58 30.50
CA CYS A 21 13.46 7.82 29.26
C CYS A 21 12.64 6.55 29.50
N LYS A 22 11.49 6.42 28.83
CA LYS A 22 10.64 5.22 28.91
C LYS A 22 10.84 4.29 27.72
N ARG A 23 11.22 4.82 26.57
CA ARG A 23 11.40 4.05 25.34
C ARG A 23 12.77 4.35 24.75
N LEU A 24 13.65 3.35 24.79
CA LEU A 24 14.96 3.40 24.19
C LEU A 24 14.99 2.49 22.96
N LYS A 25 15.31 3.05 21.80
CA LYS A 25 15.61 2.25 20.60
C LYS A 25 16.96 2.63 20.05
N VAL A 26 17.79 1.64 19.76
CA VAL A 26 19.09 1.81 19.12
C VAL A 26 19.00 1.14 17.76
N SER A 27 19.23 1.90 16.69
CA SER A 27 19.35 1.37 15.33
C SER A 27 20.77 1.63 14.83
N CYS A 28 21.40 0.59 14.31
CA CYS A 28 22.77 0.62 13.83
C CYS A 28 22.80 0.39 12.31
N LYS A 29 23.66 1.14 11.62
CA LYS A 29 24.05 0.96 10.21
C LYS A 29 25.57 0.99 10.09
N ASP A 30 26.12 0.73 8.91
CA ASP A 30 27.57 0.71 8.70
C ASP A 30 28.25 2.02 9.11
N ASP A 31 27.66 3.15 8.77
CA ASP A 31 28.22 4.49 8.94
C ASP A 31 27.41 5.39 9.89
N CYS A 32 26.45 4.80 10.62
CA CYS A 32 25.60 5.51 11.58
C CYS A 32 25.18 4.66 12.79
N VAL A 33 25.01 5.30 13.94
CA VAL A 33 24.26 4.79 15.09
C VAL A 33 23.17 5.80 15.45
N ILE A 34 21.92 5.34 15.50
CA ILE A 34 20.73 6.15 15.76
C ILE A 34 20.15 5.74 17.11
N CYS A 35 20.04 6.71 18.02
CA CYS A 35 19.45 6.49 19.34
C CYS A 35 18.14 7.27 19.46
N TYR A 36 17.05 6.57 19.70
CA TYR A 36 15.73 7.12 19.96
C TYR A 36 15.45 7.09 21.46
N TYR A 37 15.23 8.27 22.04
CA TYR A 37 14.87 8.46 23.46
C TYR A 37 13.46 9.03 23.53
N ASP A 38 12.47 8.20 23.81
CA ASP A 38 11.05 8.55 23.78
C ASP A 38 10.59 9.24 22.51
N ASN A 39 10.60 10.58 22.49
CA ASN A 39 10.23 11.46 21.38
C ASN A 39 11.40 12.16 20.69
N GLN A 40 12.62 11.97 21.18
CA GLN A 40 13.85 12.52 20.65
C GLN A 40 14.65 11.48 19.86
N CYS A 41 15.49 11.95 18.95
CA CYS A 41 16.37 11.12 18.14
C CYS A 41 17.74 11.80 18.05
N VAL A 42 18.82 11.04 18.23
CA VAL A 42 20.19 11.50 18.03
C VAL A 42 20.88 10.55 17.05
N ARG A 43 21.51 11.10 16.01
CA ARG A 43 22.23 10.37 14.98
C ARG A 43 23.72 10.64 15.12
N TYR A 44 24.48 9.61 15.44
CA TYR A 44 25.93 9.63 15.42
C TYR A 44 26.37 9.10 14.06
N VAL A 45 27.04 9.90 13.25
CA VAL A 45 27.33 9.59 11.85
C VAL A 45 28.81 9.77 11.51
N SER A 46 29.32 8.90 10.64
CA SER A 46 30.64 9.00 10.03
C SER A 46 30.78 10.31 9.22
N PRO A 47 32.00 10.86 9.04
CA PRO A 47 32.24 11.97 8.12
C PRO A 47 31.78 11.70 6.68
N THR A 48 31.81 10.43 6.28
CA THR A 48 31.42 9.96 4.94
C THR A 48 29.92 9.71 4.79
N TRP A 49 29.15 9.79 5.89
CA TRP A 49 27.71 9.56 5.87
C TRP A 49 26.98 10.60 5.03
N ASN A 50 26.09 10.13 4.16
CA ASN A 50 25.31 10.95 3.24
C ASN A 50 23.88 11.18 3.77
N GLU A 51 23.38 12.41 3.70
CA GLU A 51 22.03 12.76 4.16
C GLU A 51 20.90 12.09 3.36
N TYR A 52 21.20 11.50 2.19
CA TYR A 52 20.22 10.73 1.43
C TYR A 52 19.77 9.43 2.15
N ASP A 53 20.54 8.90 3.12
CA ASP A 53 20.20 7.69 3.88
C ASP A 53 19.20 7.92 5.04
N ILE A 54 18.71 9.15 5.19
CA ILE A 54 17.63 9.54 6.15
C ILE A 54 16.30 8.83 5.82
N TYR A 55 16.18 8.30 4.61
CA TYR A 55 14.92 7.93 3.98
C TYR A 55 14.15 6.78 4.65
N VAL A 56 14.85 5.84 5.29
CA VAL A 56 14.23 4.59 5.82
C VAL A 56 13.43 4.80 7.11
N ASP A 57 13.64 5.90 7.85
CA ASP A 57 13.02 6.13 9.18
C ASP A 57 11.92 7.22 9.20
N TYR A 58 11.53 7.76 8.04
CA TYR A 58 10.61 8.90 7.92
C TYR A 58 9.16 8.61 8.38
N ILE A 59 8.83 7.37 8.75
CA ILE A 59 7.53 7.01 9.33
C ILE A 59 7.34 7.61 10.73
N ASN A 60 8.42 8.01 11.42
CA ASN A 60 8.35 8.68 12.72
C ASN A 60 8.88 10.12 12.60
N GLN A 61 7.99 11.09 12.40
CA GLN A 61 8.25 12.55 12.31
C GLN A 61 9.08 13.12 13.49
N ARG A 62 10.40 12.88 13.54
CA ARG A 62 11.27 13.40 14.61
C ARG A 62 12.53 13.98 14.01
N PHE A 63 12.74 15.27 14.23
CA PHE A 63 14.01 15.94 13.98
C PHE A 63 15.08 15.26 14.82
N ALA A 64 16.16 14.80 14.19
CA ALA A 64 17.27 14.16 14.88
C ALA A 64 18.43 15.14 15.00
N ASP A 65 19.00 15.26 16.19
CA ASP A 65 20.28 15.96 16.35
C ASP A 65 21.37 15.11 15.68
N ILE A 66 22.16 15.71 14.79
CA ILE A 66 23.20 15.01 14.02
C ILE A 66 24.56 15.34 14.62
N ILE A 67 25.29 14.32 15.05
CA ILE A 67 26.65 14.40 15.58
C ILE A 67 27.57 13.69 14.58
N LYS A 68 28.31 14.48 13.80
CA LYS A 68 29.22 13.99 12.76
C LYS A 68 30.65 13.94 13.29
N ARG A 69 31.24 12.73 13.40
CA ARG A 69 32.57 12.52 13.98
C ARG A 69 33.25 11.26 13.43
N ASP A 70 34.58 11.28 13.34
CA ASP A 70 35.36 10.10 12.94
C ASP A 70 35.17 8.91 13.92
N ASP A 71 34.99 9.21 15.21
CA ASP A 71 34.77 8.24 16.29
C ASP A 71 33.28 8.09 16.66
N PHE A 72 32.36 8.30 15.70
CA PHE A 72 30.91 8.37 15.95
C PHE A 72 30.36 7.20 16.77
N GLU A 73 30.80 5.96 16.51
CA GLU A 73 30.33 4.78 17.26
C GLU A 73 30.71 4.86 18.73
N LYS A 74 31.96 5.24 19.01
CA LYS A 74 32.44 5.36 20.39
C LYS A 74 31.59 6.39 21.14
N VAL A 75 31.37 7.55 20.54
CA VAL A 75 30.55 8.61 21.14
C VAL A 75 29.11 8.14 21.38
N ALA A 76 28.51 7.42 20.42
CA ALA A 76 27.17 6.87 20.56
C ALA A 76 27.07 5.87 21.73
N PHE A 77 28.00 4.92 21.79
CA PHE A 77 28.01 3.87 22.81
C PHE A 77 28.40 4.41 24.20
N ASP A 78 29.26 5.43 24.30
CA ASP A 78 29.57 6.12 25.55
C ASP A 78 28.34 6.88 26.11
N ALA A 79 27.57 7.52 25.23
CA ALA A 79 26.32 8.17 25.60
C ALA A 79 25.27 7.16 26.09
N LEU A 80 25.11 6.03 25.38
CA LEU A 80 24.25 4.93 25.81
C LEU A 80 24.69 4.36 27.16
N ALA A 81 25.98 4.11 27.35
CA ALA A 81 26.51 3.60 28.60
C ALA A 81 26.21 4.55 29.78
N SER A 82 26.32 5.86 29.55
CA SER A 82 26.00 6.87 30.57
C SER A 82 24.53 6.83 31.00
N LEU A 83 23.61 6.62 30.05
CA LEU A 83 22.18 6.45 30.35
C LEU A 83 21.91 5.13 31.10
N LEU A 84 22.47 4.02 30.62
CA LEU A 84 22.19 2.68 31.15
C LEU A 84 22.82 2.43 32.52
N LYS A 85 23.83 3.21 32.92
CA LYS A 85 24.40 3.16 34.28
C LYS A 85 23.44 3.63 35.37
N ASN A 86 22.31 4.25 35.03
CA ASN A 86 21.34 4.68 36.04
C ASN A 86 20.46 3.51 36.51
N PRO A 87 20.61 3.04 37.78
CA PRO A 87 19.83 1.92 38.30
C PRO A 87 18.34 2.21 38.48
N ASN A 88 17.94 3.48 38.43
CA ASN A 88 16.54 3.88 38.51
C ASN A 88 15.85 3.95 37.14
N LEU A 89 16.56 3.65 36.05
CA LEU A 89 15.99 3.66 34.71
C LEU A 89 14.95 2.53 34.57
N GLN A 90 13.73 2.90 34.21
CA GLN A 90 12.63 1.97 33.96
C GLN A 90 12.10 2.18 32.55
N LEU A 91 12.36 1.22 31.67
CA LEU A 91 11.94 1.25 30.29
C LEU A 91 10.63 0.48 30.09
N GLU A 92 9.67 1.13 29.44
CA GLU A 92 8.53 0.45 28.83
C GLU A 92 8.96 -0.33 27.58
N LEU A 93 9.98 0.17 26.86
CA LEU A 93 10.49 -0.46 25.65
C LEU A 93 12.01 -0.31 25.53
N PHE A 94 12.71 -1.42 25.31
CA PHE A 94 14.09 -1.45 24.86
C PHE A 94 14.19 -2.16 23.50
N SER A 95 14.80 -1.53 22.50
CA SER A 95 14.99 -2.10 21.17
C SER A 95 16.43 -1.94 20.70
N PHE A 96 17.01 -3.00 20.15
CA PHE A 96 18.31 -2.96 19.48
C PHE A 96 18.19 -3.58 18.08
N ASN A 97 18.43 -2.76 17.06
CA ASN A 97 18.22 -3.09 15.66
C ASN A 97 19.47 -2.78 14.81
N PHE A 98 19.58 -3.46 13.67
CA PHE A 98 20.56 -3.15 12.64
C PHE A 98 19.85 -3.13 11.28
N ASP A 99 19.88 -1.99 10.61
CA ASP A 99 18.99 -1.67 9.48
C ASP A 99 19.76 -1.55 8.14
N ASP A 100 20.88 -2.26 7.99
CA ASP A 100 21.75 -2.24 6.79
C ASP A 100 21.64 -3.51 5.92
N PHE A 101 20.49 -4.19 5.95
CA PHE A 101 20.21 -5.25 5.00
C PHE A 101 19.60 -4.65 3.74
N ASP A 102 20.37 -4.59 2.65
CA ASP A 102 19.89 -4.16 1.35
C ASP A 102 18.85 -5.14 0.80
N TYR A 103 17.58 -4.76 0.88
CA TYR A 103 16.47 -5.49 0.26
C TYR A 103 16.42 -5.18 -1.23
N THR A 104 17.36 -5.72 -2.01
CA THR A 104 17.27 -5.62 -3.47
C THR A 104 16.29 -6.66 -4.04
N ASN A 105 15.71 -6.37 -5.20
CA ASN A 105 14.86 -7.31 -5.96
C ASN A 105 15.57 -8.61 -6.40
N LYS A 106 16.86 -8.80 -6.06
CA LYS A 106 17.69 -9.97 -6.39
C LYS A 106 17.97 -10.89 -5.19
N GLY A 107 17.31 -10.69 -4.06
CA GLY A 107 17.51 -11.45 -2.81
C GLY A 107 18.48 -10.76 -1.84
N ILE A 108 18.55 -11.23 -0.59
CA ILE A 108 19.57 -10.73 0.35
C ILE A 108 20.94 -11.20 -0.13
N LYS A 109 21.79 -10.26 -0.54
CA LYS A 109 23.23 -10.51 -0.47
C LYS A 109 23.64 -10.35 0.98
N PHE A 110 23.89 -11.47 1.66
CA PHE A 110 24.64 -11.45 2.90
C PHE A 110 26.06 -11.07 2.53
N ASP A 111 26.36 -9.80 2.72
CA ASP A 111 27.73 -9.34 2.76
C ASP A 111 28.29 -9.77 4.12
N ASP A 112 29.24 -10.72 4.11
CA ASP A 112 29.89 -11.21 5.32
C ASP A 112 30.50 -10.06 6.14
N ASP A 113 30.91 -8.96 5.48
CA ASP A 113 31.41 -7.77 6.14
C ASP A 113 30.31 -7.03 6.92
N LYS A 114 29.09 -6.92 6.36
CA LYS A 114 27.94 -6.32 7.06
C LYS A 114 27.48 -7.17 8.24
N ILE A 115 27.49 -8.50 8.10
CA ILE A 115 27.21 -9.42 9.21
C ILE A 115 28.24 -9.23 10.33
N TRP A 116 29.53 -9.14 9.99
CA TRP A 116 30.59 -8.94 10.98
C TRP A 116 30.44 -7.59 11.70
N LYS A 117 30.15 -6.50 10.98
CA LYS A 117 29.89 -5.18 11.58
C LYS A 117 28.69 -5.17 12.52
N PHE A 118 27.64 -5.93 12.18
CA PHE A 118 26.52 -6.15 13.10
C PHE A 118 27.00 -6.79 14.40
N PHE A 119 27.77 -7.88 14.32
CA PHE A 119 28.26 -8.58 15.50
C PHE A 119 29.18 -7.71 16.36
N ASP A 120 30.01 -6.87 15.74
CA ASP A 120 30.85 -5.90 16.44
C ASP A 120 30.00 -4.89 17.25
N LYS A 121 28.97 -4.28 16.65
CA LYS A 121 28.07 -3.35 17.34
C LYS A 121 27.24 -4.03 18.42
N LEU A 122 26.78 -5.26 18.18
CA LEU A 122 26.10 -6.06 19.21
C LEU A 122 27.03 -6.38 20.37
N LYS A 123 28.31 -6.68 20.10
CA LYS A 123 29.31 -6.93 21.14
C LYS A 123 29.59 -5.67 21.97
N LYS A 124 29.68 -4.49 21.34
CA LYS A 124 29.77 -3.19 22.04
C LYS A 124 28.60 -2.98 22.98
N MET A 125 27.37 -3.24 22.52
CA MET A 125 26.17 -3.17 23.36
C MET A 125 26.24 -4.17 24.53
N GLN A 126 26.62 -5.42 24.26
CA GLN A 126 26.79 -6.44 25.29
C GLN A 126 27.80 -6.00 26.35
N THR A 127 28.96 -5.46 25.95
CA THR A 127 29.98 -4.97 26.88
C THR A 127 29.47 -3.85 27.79
N ILE A 128 28.61 -2.97 27.28
CA ILE A 128 27.94 -1.96 28.13
C ILE A 128 27.06 -2.65 29.17
N LEU A 129 26.22 -3.60 28.74
CA LEU A 129 25.31 -4.34 29.63
C LEU A 129 26.06 -5.21 30.65
N GLU A 130 27.24 -5.73 30.31
CA GLU A 130 28.14 -6.44 31.23
C GLU A 130 28.79 -5.50 32.26
N SER A 131 28.97 -4.23 31.90
CA SER A 131 29.66 -3.24 32.74
C SER A 131 28.77 -2.57 33.78
N ILE A 132 27.45 -2.66 33.65
CA ILE A 132 26.51 -2.12 34.63
C ILE A 132 26.34 -3.10 35.79
N ASP A 133 26.21 -2.56 37.01
CA ASP A 133 26.15 -3.31 38.27
C ASP A 133 24.73 -3.79 38.64
N HIS A 134 23.77 -3.60 37.73
CA HIS A 134 22.35 -3.92 37.92
C HIS A 134 21.74 -4.45 36.62
N GLN A 135 20.60 -5.13 36.72
CA GLN A 135 19.81 -5.52 35.56
C GLN A 135 18.83 -4.41 35.16
N LEU A 136 18.62 -4.24 33.86
CA LEU A 136 17.72 -3.21 33.33
C LEU A 136 16.25 -3.59 33.56
N SER A 137 15.48 -2.66 34.13
CA SER A 137 14.04 -2.81 34.30
C SER A 137 13.33 -2.47 32.98
N VAL A 138 12.97 -3.49 32.19
CA VAL A 138 12.36 -3.34 30.86
C VAL A 138 11.06 -4.15 30.76
N LYS A 139 9.95 -3.53 30.32
CA LYS A 139 8.68 -4.24 30.09
C LYS A 139 8.61 -4.97 28.76
N ALA A 140 9.08 -4.36 27.68
CA ALA A 140 9.10 -4.97 26.35
C ALA A 140 10.49 -4.88 25.72
N CYS A 141 11.00 -5.98 25.19
CA CYS A 141 12.28 -6.04 24.50
C CYS A 141 12.10 -6.44 23.03
N ILE A 142 12.70 -5.69 22.12
CA ILE A 142 12.75 -6.00 20.68
C ILE A 142 14.21 -6.20 20.28
N ILE A 143 14.52 -7.39 19.77
CA ILE A 143 15.86 -7.73 19.31
C ILE A 143 15.78 -8.13 17.84
N ARG A 144 16.49 -7.39 16.99
CA ARG A 144 16.71 -7.78 15.59
C ARG A 144 17.97 -8.59 15.46
N ILE A 145 17.85 -9.76 14.86
CA ILE A 145 18.83 -10.82 14.97
C ILE A 145 19.07 -11.45 13.58
N PRO A 146 20.28 -11.38 13.01
CA PRO A 146 20.64 -12.16 11.82
C PRO A 146 20.81 -13.67 12.12
N ASN A 147 21.12 -14.05 13.37
CA ASN A 147 21.19 -15.46 13.82
C ASN A 147 20.66 -15.63 15.26
N ARG A 148 19.67 -16.52 15.47
CA ARG A 148 18.79 -16.66 16.64
C ARG A 148 19.48 -16.90 18.02
N CYS A 149 20.82 -16.96 18.08
CA CYS A 149 21.64 -17.05 19.31
C CYS A 149 21.94 -15.69 19.98
N ASN A 150 21.68 -14.56 19.30
CA ASN A 150 22.05 -13.22 19.78
C ASN A 150 21.15 -12.66 20.88
N ALA A 151 20.05 -13.34 21.19
CA ALA A 151 19.21 -12.97 22.34
C ALA A 151 20.01 -13.04 23.66
N MET A 152 21.00 -13.93 23.73
CA MET A 152 21.91 -14.07 24.88
C MET A 152 22.79 -12.82 25.12
N SER A 153 22.99 -11.97 24.12
CA SER A 153 23.76 -10.73 24.28
C SER A 153 22.99 -9.62 25.00
N ILE A 154 21.67 -9.79 25.19
CA ILE A 154 20.79 -8.75 25.76
C ILE A 154 19.91 -9.31 26.90
N LEU A 155 19.19 -10.42 26.68
CA LEU A 155 18.18 -10.91 27.62
C LEU A 155 18.71 -11.19 29.05
N PRO A 156 19.90 -11.78 29.27
CA PRO A 156 20.40 -12.05 30.62
C PRO A 156 20.59 -10.79 31.49
N TYR A 157 20.74 -9.63 30.87
CA TYR A 157 20.95 -8.35 31.53
C TYR A 157 19.64 -7.59 31.82
N LEU A 158 18.50 -8.16 31.42
CA LEU A 158 17.18 -7.61 31.75
C LEU A 158 16.65 -8.20 33.06
N LYS A 159 15.92 -7.41 33.83
CA LYS A 159 15.37 -7.85 35.11
C LYS A 159 14.22 -8.85 34.90
N PRO A 160 14.32 -10.11 35.40
CA PRO A 160 13.22 -11.07 35.32
C PRO A 160 12.03 -10.57 36.14
N GLY A 161 10.82 -10.93 35.72
CA GLY A 161 9.56 -10.55 36.38
C GLY A 161 9.07 -9.14 36.07
N VAL A 162 9.90 -8.31 35.44
CA VAL A 162 9.47 -7.04 34.84
C VAL A 162 9.25 -7.17 33.33
N LEU A 163 10.03 -8.02 32.66
CA LEU A 163 9.91 -8.27 31.23
C LEU A 163 8.62 -9.03 30.93
N GLU A 164 7.65 -8.34 30.32
CA GLU A 164 6.35 -8.88 29.96
C GLU A 164 6.33 -9.42 28.52
N LYS A 165 7.04 -8.75 27.60
CA LYS A 165 7.03 -9.03 26.16
C LYS A 165 8.42 -9.18 25.55
N ILE A 166 8.62 -10.25 24.79
CA ILE A 166 9.82 -10.50 24.00
C ILE A 166 9.46 -10.50 22.51
N THR A 167 10.17 -9.72 21.72
CA THR A 167 10.03 -9.67 20.26
C THR A 167 11.36 -10.00 19.60
N ILE A 168 11.35 -11.02 18.75
CA ILE A 168 12.51 -11.45 17.97
C ILE A 168 12.24 -11.20 16.49
N LEU A 169 13.05 -10.35 15.87
CA LEU A 169 13.03 -10.07 14.44
C LEU A 169 14.20 -10.83 13.80
N SER A 170 13.98 -11.60 12.73
CA SER A 170 15.06 -12.35 12.05
C SER A 170 14.96 -12.16 10.55
N ASP A 171 16.08 -11.77 9.93
CA ASP A 171 16.14 -11.44 8.50
C ASP A 171 16.77 -12.51 7.60
N ALA A 172 17.26 -13.62 8.16
CA ALA A 172 17.96 -14.65 7.40
C ALA A 172 17.03 -15.71 6.76
N PRO A 173 17.10 -15.96 5.44
CA PRO A 173 16.48 -17.11 4.78
C PRO A 173 17.41 -18.32 4.85
N GLY A 174 16.96 -19.39 5.49
CA GLY A 174 17.65 -20.68 5.47
C GLY A 174 17.35 -21.54 6.69
N PRO A 175 17.54 -22.87 6.59
CA PRO A 175 17.39 -23.77 7.73
C PRO A 175 18.55 -23.52 8.69
N GLY A 176 18.34 -22.60 9.63
CA GLY A 176 19.42 -22.02 10.43
C GLY A 176 19.09 -21.94 11.91
N PHE A 177 18.41 -22.96 12.45
CA PHE A 177 18.59 -23.34 13.87
C PHE A 177 19.83 -24.24 14.06
N ASP A 178 20.68 -24.40 13.05
CA ASP A 178 21.76 -25.39 13.06
C ASP A 178 23.16 -24.78 13.22
N TYR A 179 23.28 -23.77 14.08
CA TYR A 179 24.55 -23.50 14.76
C TYR A 179 24.39 -23.81 16.25
N GLY A 180 24.41 -25.11 16.54
CA GLY A 180 24.36 -25.69 17.88
C GLY A 180 22.95 -25.84 18.40
N SER A 181 22.47 -27.09 18.46
CA SER A 181 21.17 -27.55 18.95
C SER A 181 20.74 -27.06 20.36
N ASN A 182 21.57 -26.27 21.04
CA ASN A 182 21.42 -25.88 22.44
C ASN A 182 21.20 -24.36 22.62
N ALA A 183 21.29 -23.52 21.58
CA ALA A 183 21.17 -22.07 21.75
C ALA A 183 19.77 -21.64 22.24
N MET A 184 18.71 -22.23 21.68
CA MET A 184 17.35 -22.00 22.20
C MET A 184 17.15 -22.58 23.58
N GLN A 185 17.77 -23.73 23.89
CA GLN A 185 17.74 -24.28 25.24
C GLN A 185 18.37 -23.31 26.26
N GLN A 186 19.47 -22.63 25.88
CA GLN A 186 20.09 -21.60 26.72
C GLN A 186 19.16 -20.40 26.90
N VAL A 187 18.57 -19.88 25.82
CA VAL A 187 17.59 -18.78 25.92
C VAL A 187 16.38 -19.18 26.77
N ALA A 188 15.82 -20.36 26.55
CA ALA A 188 14.67 -20.89 27.30
C ALA A 188 14.99 -21.18 28.77
N SER A 189 16.27 -21.35 29.11
CA SER A 189 16.71 -21.54 30.50
C SER A 189 16.68 -20.25 31.32
N LEU A 190 16.66 -19.08 30.67
CA LEU A 190 16.66 -17.76 31.30
C LEU A 190 15.34 -17.50 32.05
N ASP A 191 15.44 -16.92 33.25
CA ASP A 191 14.27 -16.50 34.01
C ASP A 191 13.47 -15.41 33.28
N GLN A 192 14.15 -14.57 32.51
CA GLN A 192 13.53 -13.54 31.67
C GLN A 192 12.61 -14.16 30.60
N TRP A 193 13.02 -15.30 30.03
CA TRP A 193 12.19 -16.03 29.06
C TRP A 193 11.00 -16.67 29.77
N LYS A 194 11.24 -17.42 30.86
CA LYS A 194 10.23 -18.17 31.61
C LYS A 194 9.15 -17.31 32.26
N GLN A 195 9.46 -16.06 32.61
CA GLN A 195 8.52 -15.16 33.29
C GLN A 195 7.79 -14.21 32.33
N ALA A 196 8.28 -14.04 31.10
CA ALA A 196 7.60 -13.24 30.08
C ALA A 196 6.28 -13.92 29.65
N THR A 197 5.28 -13.09 29.33
CA THR A 197 3.92 -13.56 29.02
C THR A 197 3.53 -13.38 27.55
N GLU A 198 4.25 -12.55 26.81
CA GLU A 198 4.03 -12.33 25.38
C GLU A 198 5.28 -12.64 24.54
N LEU A 199 5.07 -13.34 23.42
CA LEU A 199 6.11 -13.63 22.43
C LEU A 199 5.69 -13.18 21.03
N GLU A 200 6.53 -12.37 20.39
CA GLU A 200 6.36 -11.93 19.00
C GLU A 200 7.54 -12.41 18.14
N LEU A 201 7.24 -13.15 17.07
CA LEU A 201 8.23 -13.66 16.12
C LEU A 201 7.96 -13.08 14.73
N ARG A 202 8.92 -12.32 14.21
CA ARG A 202 8.83 -11.73 12.86
C ARG A 202 9.35 -12.64 11.74
N CYS A 203 9.60 -13.92 12.05
CA CYS A 203 10.11 -14.96 11.15
C CYS A 203 9.10 -16.10 10.90
N GLY A 204 7.82 -15.83 11.20
CA GLY A 204 6.74 -16.82 11.19
C GLY A 204 6.80 -17.81 12.36
N PHE A 205 5.81 -18.70 12.41
CA PHE A 205 5.72 -19.85 13.30
C PHE A 205 6.78 -20.89 12.91
N THR A 206 7.50 -21.37 13.92
CA THR A 206 8.51 -22.42 13.81
C THR A 206 8.34 -23.41 14.96
N GLU A 207 7.96 -24.66 14.67
CA GLU A 207 7.65 -25.70 15.67
C GLU A 207 8.74 -25.82 16.75
N TYR A 208 10.02 -25.81 16.35
CA TYR A 208 11.17 -25.86 17.27
C TYR A 208 11.22 -24.76 18.34
N VAL A 209 10.76 -23.53 18.06
CA VAL A 209 10.70 -22.46 19.08
C VAL A 209 9.53 -22.71 20.03
N MET A 210 8.46 -23.27 19.51
CA MET A 210 7.21 -23.44 20.25
C MET A 210 7.32 -24.53 21.32
N ASP A 211 8.23 -25.50 21.14
CA ASP A 211 8.63 -26.47 22.17
C ASP A 211 9.08 -25.79 23.48
N TYR A 212 9.61 -24.57 23.39
CA TYR A 212 10.10 -23.79 24.54
C TYR A 212 9.20 -22.61 24.92
N ALA A 213 8.04 -22.45 24.28
CA ALA A 213 7.20 -21.27 24.41
C ALA A 213 5.81 -21.57 25.01
N THR A 214 5.63 -22.74 25.64
CA THR A 214 4.34 -23.19 26.16
C THR A 214 3.82 -22.35 27.35
N HIS A 215 4.69 -21.67 28.10
CA HIS A 215 4.26 -20.81 29.21
C HIS A 215 3.76 -19.42 28.77
N PHE A 216 4.01 -19.01 27.52
CA PHE A 216 3.53 -17.72 27.02
C PHE A 216 2.01 -17.74 26.83
N LYS A 217 1.38 -16.61 27.14
CA LYS A 217 -0.07 -16.41 27.07
C LYS A 217 -0.50 -15.82 25.75
N ARG A 218 0.28 -14.89 25.20
CA ARG A 218 -0.08 -14.15 23.98
C ARG A 218 1.02 -14.28 22.94
N PHE A 219 0.62 -14.59 21.72
CA PHE A 219 1.53 -14.82 20.60
C PHE A 219 1.27 -13.85 19.47
N LYS A 220 2.33 -13.44 18.78
CA LYS A 220 2.22 -12.70 17.53
C LYS A 220 3.21 -13.22 16.48
N PHE A 221 2.70 -13.57 15.31
CA PHE A 221 3.49 -14.12 14.20
C PHE A 221 3.37 -13.25 12.96
N HIS A 222 4.46 -13.15 12.20
CA HIS A 222 4.46 -12.52 10.88
C HIS A 222 4.80 -13.59 9.83
N GLU A 223 3.79 -14.15 9.18
CA GLU A 223 3.95 -15.30 8.25
C GLU A 223 4.36 -14.91 6.82
N THR A 224 4.49 -13.61 6.52
CA THR A 224 4.80 -13.14 5.16
C THR A 224 6.24 -12.73 4.92
N PHE A 225 7.13 -12.94 5.89
CA PHE A 225 8.55 -12.65 5.75
C PHE A 225 9.30 -13.95 5.45
N ASP A 226 9.30 -14.35 4.17
CA ASP A 226 10.38 -15.16 3.62
C ASP A 226 11.22 -14.27 2.71
N ILE A 227 12.53 -14.21 2.99
CA ILE A 227 13.38 -13.05 2.67
C ILE A 227 14.32 -13.37 1.51
N LEU A 228 13.84 -14.19 0.57
CA LEU A 228 14.55 -14.44 -0.69
C LEU A 228 14.04 -13.61 -1.86
N GLY A 229 13.12 -12.66 -1.65
CA GLY A 229 12.43 -12.01 -2.77
C GLY A 229 11.57 -12.98 -3.60
N PHE A 230 11.57 -14.27 -3.27
CA PHE A 230 10.57 -15.23 -3.72
C PHE A 230 9.31 -14.96 -2.92
N ARG A 231 8.33 -14.36 -3.59
CA ARG A 231 6.94 -14.36 -3.15
C ARG A 231 6.58 -15.82 -2.82
N LEU A 232 6.46 -16.17 -1.55
CA LEU A 232 5.81 -17.43 -1.22
C LEU A 232 4.42 -17.36 -1.85
N LYS A 233 4.07 -18.42 -2.59
CA LYS A 233 2.69 -18.65 -3.02
C LYS A 233 1.79 -18.58 -1.78
N PRO A 234 0.52 -18.14 -1.90
CA PRO A 234 -0.48 -18.16 -0.81
C PRO A 234 -0.60 -19.48 -0.01
N SER A 235 0.04 -20.55 -0.51
CA SER A 235 0.06 -21.91 -0.01
C SER A 235 0.77 -22.17 1.32
N THR A 236 1.61 -21.30 1.91
CA THR A 236 2.34 -21.68 3.15
C THR A 236 1.52 -21.49 4.44
N ILE A 237 0.69 -20.45 4.50
CA ILE A 237 -0.13 -20.16 5.70
C ILE A 237 -1.17 -21.26 5.93
N GLN A 238 -1.81 -21.76 4.86
CA GLN A 238 -2.77 -22.87 4.95
C GLN A 238 -2.18 -24.13 5.60
N PHE A 239 -0.87 -24.39 5.45
CA PHE A 239 -0.21 -25.56 6.04
C PHE A 239 0.20 -25.32 7.50
N LYS A 240 0.55 -24.08 7.88
CA LYS A 240 0.97 -23.75 9.25
C LYS A 240 -0.19 -23.42 10.19
N LEU A 241 -1.31 -22.91 9.66
CA LEU A 241 -2.46 -22.51 10.45
C LEU A 241 -3.06 -23.66 11.28
N PRO A 242 -3.13 -24.91 10.78
CA PRO A 242 -3.43 -26.08 11.60
C PRO A 242 -2.44 -26.27 12.76
N SER A 243 -1.12 -26.22 12.52
CA SER A 243 -0.12 -26.36 13.60
C SER A 243 -0.25 -25.26 14.65
N ILE A 244 -0.55 -24.01 14.25
CA ILE A 244 -0.80 -22.91 15.18
C ILE A 244 -2.08 -23.17 16.00
N ARG A 245 -3.17 -23.58 15.33
CA ARG A 245 -4.43 -23.94 16.01
C ARG A 245 -4.19 -25.04 17.03
N ASP A 246 -3.48 -26.09 16.66
CA ASP A 246 -3.24 -27.26 17.50
C ASP A 246 -2.37 -26.87 18.70
N PHE A 247 -1.29 -26.12 18.47
CA PHE A 247 -0.46 -25.57 19.54
C PHE A 247 -1.25 -24.73 20.56
N ILE A 248 -2.11 -23.81 20.11
CA ILE A 248 -2.93 -22.97 21.00
C ILE A 248 -4.01 -23.80 21.73
N SER A 249 -4.51 -24.85 21.08
CA SER A 249 -5.51 -25.76 21.67
C SER A 249 -4.90 -26.55 22.83
N GLU A 250 -3.72 -27.14 22.60
CA GLU A 250 -2.98 -27.97 23.56
C GLU A 250 -2.34 -27.16 24.69
N ASN A 251 -1.99 -25.90 24.43
CA ASN A 251 -1.39 -25.03 25.42
C ASN A 251 -2.43 -24.44 26.39
N GLU A 252 -2.37 -24.86 27.66
CA GLU A 252 -3.26 -24.36 28.72
C GLU A 252 -3.05 -22.87 29.05
N SER A 253 -1.83 -22.35 28.89
CA SER A 253 -1.52 -20.95 29.19
C SER A 253 -1.92 -20.00 28.07
N ALA A 254 -2.11 -20.51 26.85
CA ALA A 254 -2.39 -19.69 25.67
C ALA A 254 -3.79 -19.04 25.74
N GLU A 255 -3.82 -17.71 25.68
CA GLU A 255 -5.03 -16.88 25.69
C GLU A 255 -5.37 -16.38 24.27
N SER A 256 -4.37 -15.92 23.51
CA SER A 256 -4.60 -15.35 22.18
C SER A 256 -3.38 -15.45 21.26
N CYS A 257 -3.62 -15.49 19.95
CA CYS A 257 -2.61 -15.42 18.91
C CYS A 257 -3.01 -14.42 17.81
N SER A 258 -2.08 -13.60 17.34
CA SER A 258 -2.27 -12.72 16.18
C SER A 258 -1.28 -13.08 15.08
N ILE A 259 -1.78 -13.21 13.86
CA ILE A 259 -0.97 -13.54 12.68
C ILE A 259 -1.11 -12.39 11.68
N LEU A 260 0.00 -11.77 11.29
CA LEU A 260 0.05 -10.82 10.19
C LEU A 260 0.23 -11.59 8.87
N CYS A 261 -0.74 -11.44 7.97
CA CYS A 261 -0.85 -12.11 6.68
C CYS A 261 -1.04 -11.05 5.58
N ASN A 262 0.04 -10.61 4.92
CA ASN A 262 -0.04 -9.57 3.88
C ASN A 262 -0.62 -10.03 2.53
N TYR A 263 -0.77 -11.34 2.28
CA TYR A 263 -1.26 -11.87 1.00
C TYR A 263 -1.95 -13.24 1.18
N GLY A 264 -3.26 -13.32 0.94
CA GLY A 264 -4.02 -14.57 0.99
C GLY A 264 -5.54 -14.36 0.88
N ASN A 265 -6.24 -15.32 0.28
CA ASN A 265 -7.70 -15.31 0.25
C ASN A 265 -8.22 -15.74 1.63
N MET A 266 -8.80 -14.78 2.39
CA MET A 266 -9.33 -15.08 3.73
C MET A 266 -10.45 -16.12 3.70
N ASP A 267 -11.15 -16.31 2.58
CA ASP A 267 -12.17 -17.34 2.47
C ASP A 267 -11.59 -18.76 2.39
N GLU A 268 -10.38 -18.93 1.85
CA GLU A 268 -9.68 -20.22 1.84
C GLU A 268 -9.25 -20.62 3.25
N TYR A 269 -8.70 -19.69 4.03
CA TYR A 269 -8.28 -19.96 5.41
C TYR A 269 -9.43 -20.33 6.33
N ARG A 270 -10.61 -19.74 6.12
CA ARG A 270 -11.82 -20.09 6.88
C ARG A 270 -12.22 -21.54 6.74
N GLY A 271 -12.10 -22.11 5.54
CA GLY A 271 -12.41 -23.50 5.26
C GLY A 271 -11.50 -24.50 5.98
N ILE A 272 -10.32 -24.06 6.42
CA ILE A 272 -9.30 -24.93 7.05
C ILE A 272 -9.44 -24.96 8.58
N VAL A 273 -9.89 -23.86 9.20
CA VAL A 273 -9.83 -23.72 10.66
C VAL A 273 -11.08 -24.23 11.38
N GLY A 274 -12.26 -24.21 10.76
CA GLY A 274 -13.48 -24.69 11.42
C GLY A 274 -14.79 -24.19 10.81
N ILE A 275 -15.87 -24.22 11.61
CA ILE A 275 -17.23 -23.91 11.17
C ILE A 275 -17.41 -22.39 11.09
N LYS A 276 -17.96 -21.91 9.97
CA LYS A 276 -18.25 -20.48 9.75
C LYS A 276 -19.46 -20.07 10.61
N ILE A 277 -19.28 -19.03 11.43
CA ILE A 277 -20.36 -18.44 12.24
C ILE A 277 -20.82 -17.11 11.65
N SER A 278 -19.90 -16.32 11.07
CA SER A 278 -20.22 -15.00 10.52
C SER A 278 -19.41 -14.69 9.25
N PRO A 279 -19.70 -13.57 8.56
CA PRO A 279 -18.91 -13.12 7.43
C PRO A 279 -17.44 -12.86 7.76
N ASN A 280 -17.03 -12.68 9.03
CA ASN A 280 -15.64 -12.38 9.43
C ASN A 280 -15.09 -13.30 10.53
N SER A 281 -15.85 -14.31 11.00
CA SER A 281 -15.39 -15.21 12.04
C SER A 281 -15.68 -16.69 11.78
N SER A 282 -14.76 -17.53 12.24
CA SER A 282 -14.88 -19.00 12.25
C SER A 282 -14.57 -19.53 13.65
N TYR A 283 -15.12 -20.71 13.94
CA TYR A 283 -15.02 -21.34 15.25
C TYR A 283 -14.44 -22.75 15.16
N TYR A 284 -13.63 -23.11 16.14
CA TYR A 284 -13.10 -24.45 16.34
C TYR A 284 -13.34 -24.94 17.76
N SER A 285 -14.11 -26.02 17.89
CA SER A 285 -14.28 -26.76 19.15
C SER A 285 -12.97 -27.44 19.52
N ILE A 286 -12.43 -27.15 20.70
CA ILE A 286 -11.32 -27.94 21.25
C ILE A 286 -11.91 -29.26 21.77
N PRO A 287 -11.45 -30.42 21.28
CA PRO A 287 -11.92 -31.72 21.77
C PRO A 287 -11.66 -31.87 23.27
N ASN A 288 -12.64 -32.38 24.01
CA ASN A 288 -12.53 -32.64 25.46
C ASN A 288 -12.19 -31.41 26.33
N SER A 289 -12.47 -30.20 25.87
CA SER A 289 -12.29 -28.95 26.62
C SER A 289 -13.59 -28.14 26.66
N ASP A 290 -13.79 -27.36 27.72
CA ASP A 290 -14.85 -26.35 27.82
C ASP A 290 -14.51 -25.06 27.06
N ASP A 291 -13.32 -25.01 26.46
CA ASP A 291 -12.85 -23.90 25.63
C ASP A 291 -13.10 -24.14 24.14
N TYR A 292 -13.01 -23.06 23.38
CA TYR A 292 -13.01 -23.04 21.93
C TYR A 292 -12.07 -21.96 21.40
N LEU A 293 -11.69 -22.07 20.14
CA LEU A 293 -10.94 -21.03 19.44
C LEU A 293 -11.86 -20.23 18.52
N GLU A 294 -11.86 -18.92 18.68
CA GLU A 294 -12.48 -17.97 17.76
C GLU A 294 -11.43 -17.39 16.83
N PHE A 295 -11.65 -17.53 15.52
CA PHE A 295 -10.82 -16.94 14.48
C PHE A 295 -11.53 -15.71 13.93
N VAL A 296 -10.88 -14.55 14.00
CA VAL A 296 -11.36 -13.30 13.40
C VAL A 296 -10.44 -12.93 12.23
N PHE A 297 -11.04 -12.77 11.06
CA PHE A 297 -10.34 -12.45 9.82
C PHE A 297 -10.54 -10.99 9.46
N THR A 298 -9.44 -10.27 9.30
CA THR A 298 -9.42 -8.90 8.75
C THR A 298 -8.60 -8.89 7.47
N LYS A 299 -8.52 -7.76 6.76
CA LYS A 299 -7.82 -7.67 5.47
C LYS A 299 -6.41 -8.29 5.47
N ASN A 300 -5.63 -8.05 6.54
CA ASN A 300 -4.23 -8.50 6.64
C ASN A 300 -3.89 -9.23 7.95
N HIS A 301 -4.88 -9.56 8.79
CA HIS A 301 -4.62 -10.21 10.08
C HIS A 301 -5.61 -11.33 10.36
N ILE A 302 -5.12 -12.39 11.01
CA ILE A 302 -5.91 -13.42 11.65
C ILE A 302 -5.69 -13.29 13.16
N THR A 303 -6.76 -13.13 13.92
CA THR A 303 -6.73 -13.17 15.38
C THR A 303 -7.39 -14.46 15.84
N ILE A 304 -6.75 -15.15 16.79
CA ILE A 304 -7.22 -16.38 17.40
C ILE A 304 -7.37 -16.11 18.89
N GLU A 305 -8.56 -16.29 19.44
CA GLU A 305 -8.83 -16.12 20.88
C GLU A 305 -9.37 -17.42 21.47
N LYS A 306 -8.81 -17.85 22.60
CA LYS A 306 -9.32 -19.00 23.37
C LYS A 306 -10.40 -18.52 24.33
N LYS A 307 -11.62 -19.03 24.19
CA LYS A 307 -12.83 -18.58 24.90
C LYS A 307 -13.59 -19.75 25.53
N LYS A 308 -14.37 -19.47 26.58
CA LYS A 308 -15.21 -20.46 27.28
C LYS A 308 -16.57 -20.63 26.59
N LYS A 309 -17.05 -21.86 26.48
CA LYS A 309 -18.34 -22.21 25.83
C LYS A 309 -19.60 -21.60 26.48
N GLN A 310 -19.56 -21.22 27.76
CA GLN A 310 -20.73 -20.76 28.54
C GLN A 310 -21.42 -19.47 28.01
N LEU A 311 -20.80 -18.70 27.11
CA LEU A 311 -21.39 -17.47 26.53
C LEU A 311 -22.30 -17.73 25.31
N MET A 312 -22.37 -18.96 24.79
CA MET A 312 -22.99 -19.26 23.50
C MET A 312 -24.44 -19.75 23.60
N GLU A 313 -24.86 -20.29 24.74
CA GLU A 313 -26.23 -20.78 24.95
C GLU A 313 -27.26 -19.64 24.94
N GLN A 314 -26.86 -18.41 25.29
CA GLN A 314 -27.74 -17.24 25.28
C GLN A 314 -28.06 -16.70 23.86
N SER A 315 -27.12 -16.72 22.91
CA SER A 315 -27.38 -16.09 21.59
C SER A 315 -28.19 -16.98 20.63
N ASN A 316 -28.11 -18.30 20.77
CA ASN A 316 -28.89 -19.25 19.96
C ASN A 316 -30.37 -19.31 20.37
N GLU A 317 -30.68 -19.11 21.65
CA GLU A 317 -32.08 -19.00 22.12
C GLU A 317 -32.78 -17.74 21.56
N ASP A 318 -32.06 -16.62 21.46
CA ASP A 318 -32.59 -15.36 20.93
C ASP A 318 -32.88 -15.43 19.42
N LEU A 319 -32.04 -16.13 18.66
CA LEU A 319 -32.24 -16.39 17.22
C LEU A 319 -33.44 -17.30 16.95
N SER A 320 -33.61 -18.36 17.75
CA SER A 320 -34.77 -19.27 17.62
C SER A 320 -36.08 -18.53 17.90
N LYS A 321 -36.10 -17.65 18.91
CA LYS A 321 -37.28 -16.82 19.23
C LYS A 321 -37.59 -15.79 18.15
N ALA A 322 -36.59 -15.24 17.47
CA ALA A 322 -36.78 -14.29 16.38
C ALA A 322 -37.34 -14.97 15.11
N MET A 323 -36.96 -16.22 14.83
CA MET A 323 -37.48 -16.97 13.67
C MET A 323 -38.93 -17.45 13.84
N GLU A 324 -39.36 -17.77 15.07
CA GLU A 324 -40.76 -18.10 15.36
C GLU A 324 -41.72 -16.91 15.19
N GLN A 325 -41.21 -15.67 15.22
CA GLN A 325 -42.01 -14.45 15.04
C GLN A 325 -42.21 -14.04 13.56
N LEU A 326 -41.54 -14.70 12.61
CA LEU A 326 -41.51 -14.29 11.20
C LEU A 326 -42.43 -15.10 10.26
N THR A 327 -43.20 -16.06 10.76
CA THR A 327 -44.20 -16.79 9.97
C THR A 327 -45.50 -15.97 9.87
N VAL A 328 -45.58 -15.09 8.88
CA VAL A 328 -46.82 -14.37 8.52
C VAL A 328 -47.79 -15.32 7.80
N THR A 329 -49.00 -15.42 8.35
CA THR A 329 -50.17 -16.11 7.79
C THR A 329 -50.62 -15.42 6.51
N ALA A 330 -50.65 -16.15 5.39
CA ALA A 330 -51.28 -15.69 4.15
C ALA A 330 -52.81 -15.91 4.25
N ASP A 331 -53.53 -14.84 4.51
CA ASP A 331 -54.97 -14.76 4.30
C ASP A 331 -55.25 -13.42 3.61
N ASP A 332 -55.58 -13.47 2.32
CA ASP A 332 -56.61 -12.59 1.75
C ASP A 332 -57.05 -13.12 0.39
N SER A 333 -58.35 -13.43 0.32
CA SER A 333 -59.05 -13.99 -0.81
C SER A 333 -59.93 -12.92 -1.45
N ASN A 334 -59.60 -12.49 -2.68
CA ASN A 334 -60.53 -12.08 -3.77
C ASN A 334 -59.84 -11.18 -4.81
N GLU A 335 -59.10 -11.76 -5.76
CA GLU A 335 -58.92 -11.15 -7.11
C GLU A 335 -58.56 -12.22 -8.17
N ALA A 336 -59.16 -13.41 -8.08
CA ALA A 336 -58.91 -14.52 -9.00
C ALA A 336 -59.81 -14.44 -10.25
N SER A 337 -59.63 -13.43 -11.11
CA SER A 337 -60.20 -13.49 -12.48
C SER A 337 -59.53 -12.62 -13.55
N LYS A 338 -58.39 -11.98 -13.26
CA LYS A 338 -57.59 -11.32 -14.31
C LYS A 338 -56.44 -12.24 -14.71
N PRO A 339 -56.13 -12.41 -16.01
CA PRO A 339 -54.89 -13.06 -16.40
C PRO A 339 -53.73 -12.35 -15.69
N PRO A 340 -52.68 -13.07 -15.26
CA PRO A 340 -51.51 -12.44 -14.65
C PRO A 340 -50.99 -11.38 -15.62
N LYS A 341 -50.92 -10.13 -15.16
CA LYS A 341 -50.41 -9.02 -15.98
C LYS A 341 -48.96 -9.32 -16.31
N ASN A 342 -48.65 -9.41 -17.60
CA ASN A 342 -47.30 -9.58 -18.08
C ASN A 342 -46.62 -8.22 -18.21
N LEU A 343 -45.29 -8.21 -18.26
CA LEU A 343 -44.51 -7.00 -18.49
C LEU A 343 -44.93 -6.28 -19.79
N SER A 344 -45.34 -7.05 -20.81
CA SER A 344 -45.88 -6.55 -22.08
C SER A 344 -47.21 -5.80 -21.95
N ASP A 345 -47.92 -5.95 -20.83
CA ASP A 345 -49.18 -5.27 -20.55
C ASP A 345 -48.95 -3.90 -19.87
N MET A 346 -47.70 -3.53 -19.57
CA MET A 346 -47.37 -2.23 -18.99
C MET A 346 -47.41 -1.11 -20.03
N PRO A 347 -47.97 0.06 -19.70
CA PRO A 347 -47.87 1.24 -20.56
C PRO A 347 -46.41 1.60 -20.90
N LEU A 348 -46.13 1.93 -22.15
CA LEU A 348 -44.76 2.21 -22.64
C LEU A 348 -44.06 3.33 -21.86
N ASN A 349 -44.80 4.32 -21.36
CA ASN A 349 -44.24 5.38 -20.52
C ASN A 349 -43.74 4.87 -19.15
N VAL A 350 -44.38 3.82 -18.59
CA VAL A 350 -43.92 3.19 -17.34
C VAL A 350 -42.67 2.35 -17.61
N VAL A 351 -42.65 1.60 -18.72
CA VAL A 351 -41.46 0.83 -19.13
C VAL A 351 -40.27 1.76 -19.39
N GLY A 352 -40.50 2.92 -20.03
CA GLY A 352 -39.48 3.96 -20.21
C GLY A 352 -38.91 4.46 -18.89
N LEU A 353 -39.75 4.76 -17.90
CA LEU A 353 -39.30 5.17 -16.56
C LEU A 353 -38.52 4.08 -15.82
N ILE A 354 -38.84 2.80 -16.05
CA ILE A 354 -38.07 1.67 -15.49
C ILE A 354 -36.68 1.66 -16.14
N ILE A 355 -36.60 1.71 -17.48
CA ILE A 355 -35.33 1.71 -18.22
C ILE A 355 -34.44 2.90 -17.81
N GLU A 356 -35.03 4.08 -17.67
CA GLU A 356 -34.33 5.32 -17.26
C GLU A 356 -33.73 5.20 -15.86
N ARG A 357 -34.40 4.48 -14.95
CA ARG A 357 -33.95 4.27 -13.56
C ARG A 357 -33.08 3.03 -13.37
N SER A 358 -33.04 2.14 -14.36
CA SER A 358 -32.24 0.92 -14.30
C SER A 358 -30.76 1.22 -14.42
N ASP A 359 -29.96 0.49 -13.66
CA ASP A 359 -28.52 0.52 -13.82
C ASP A 359 -28.09 -0.14 -15.15
N TYR A 360 -26.81 -0.01 -15.51
CA TYR A 360 -26.34 -0.55 -16.79
C TYR A 360 -26.45 -2.08 -16.87
N LYS A 361 -26.27 -2.81 -15.77
CA LYS A 361 -26.35 -4.27 -15.72
C LYS A 361 -27.81 -4.74 -15.89
N GLU A 362 -28.74 -4.02 -15.29
CA GLU A 362 -30.18 -4.20 -15.47
C GLU A 362 -30.60 -3.90 -16.90
N GLN A 363 -30.11 -2.81 -17.49
CA GLN A 363 -30.35 -2.48 -18.90
C GLN A 363 -29.85 -3.58 -19.86
N LEU A 364 -28.65 -4.13 -19.62
CA LEU A 364 -28.13 -5.28 -20.39
C LEU A 364 -29.02 -6.52 -20.22
N THR A 365 -29.50 -6.78 -19.00
CA THR A 365 -30.45 -7.87 -18.73
C THR A 365 -31.75 -7.65 -19.51
N LEU A 366 -32.33 -6.45 -19.49
CA LEU A 366 -33.54 -6.12 -20.23
C LEU A 366 -33.38 -6.35 -21.73
N GLN A 367 -32.26 -5.93 -22.32
CA GLN A 367 -31.94 -6.17 -23.74
C GLN A 367 -31.84 -7.66 -24.11
N ARG A 368 -31.46 -8.53 -23.16
CA ARG A 368 -31.35 -9.98 -23.37
C ARG A 368 -32.70 -10.69 -23.28
N THR A 369 -33.65 -10.16 -22.52
CA THR A 369 -34.94 -10.83 -22.24
C THR A 369 -35.97 -10.73 -23.38
N SER A 370 -36.03 -9.62 -24.14
CA SER A 370 -37.01 -9.44 -25.22
C SER A 370 -36.53 -8.46 -26.29
N ARG A 371 -36.93 -8.69 -27.56
CA ARG A 371 -36.64 -7.78 -28.69
C ARG A 371 -37.28 -6.41 -28.49
N SER A 372 -38.50 -6.36 -27.99
CA SER A 372 -39.21 -5.10 -27.75
C SER A 372 -38.58 -4.26 -26.64
N LEU A 373 -38.09 -4.90 -25.57
CA LEU A 373 -37.34 -4.20 -24.52
C LEU A 373 -35.99 -3.72 -25.04
N ARG A 374 -35.31 -4.53 -25.86
CA ARG A 374 -34.05 -4.13 -26.49
C ARG A 374 -34.22 -2.86 -27.31
N GLU A 375 -35.22 -2.80 -28.18
CA GLU A 375 -35.49 -1.61 -29.01
C GLU A 375 -35.83 -0.37 -28.16
N LEU A 376 -36.44 -0.54 -26.98
CA LEU A 376 -36.70 0.56 -26.05
C LEU A 376 -35.42 1.02 -25.37
N VAL A 377 -34.62 0.08 -24.84
CA VAL A 377 -33.34 0.41 -24.19
C VAL A 377 -32.36 1.05 -25.18
N GLU A 378 -32.31 0.61 -26.43
CA GLU A 378 -31.44 1.17 -27.48
C GLU A 378 -31.77 2.61 -27.85
N LYS A 379 -33.03 3.05 -27.65
CA LYS A 379 -33.45 4.44 -27.88
C LYS A 379 -33.07 5.36 -26.74
N GLU A 380 -32.97 4.82 -25.53
CA GLU A 380 -32.63 5.57 -24.32
C GLU A 380 -31.12 5.78 -24.20
N LYS A 381 -30.72 6.77 -23.40
CA LYS A 381 -29.32 6.99 -23.05
C LYS A 381 -28.83 5.83 -22.16
N PRO A 382 -27.75 5.12 -22.53
CA PRO A 382 -27.19 4.07 -21.68
C PRO A 382 -26.79 4.61 -20.30
N ALA A 383 -27.07 3.86 -19.24
CA ALA A 383 -26.61 4.17 -17.88
C ALA A 383 -25.09 3.93 -17.67
N LEU A 384 -24.36 3.59 -18.74
CA LEU A 384 -22.92 3.43 -18.73
C LEU A 384 -22.24 4.80 -18.70
N THR A 385 -21.53 5.08 -17.61
CA THR A 385 -20.80 6.34 -17.43
C THR A 385 -19.30 6.13 -17.30
N ARG A 386 -18.84 4.92 -16.94
CA ARG A 386 -17.42 4.60 -16.78
C ARG A 386 -17.09 3.33 -17.55
N LEU A 387 -16.12 3.43 -18.44
CA LEU A 387 -15.58 2.30 -19.18
C LEU A 387 -14.08 2.20 -18.90
N THR A 388 -13.63 1.05 -18.40
CA THR A 388 -12.21 0.82 -18.11
C THR A 388 -11.78 -0.51 -18.68
N VAL A 389 -10.80 -0.47 -19.57
CA VAL A 389 -10.23 -1.62 -20.27
C VAL A 389 -8.82 -1.83 -19.75
N LEU A 390 -8.56 -3.01 -19.21
CA LEU A 390 -7.27 -3.42 -18.68
C LEU A 390 -6.78 -4.63 -19.48
N CYS A 391 -5.79 -4.41 -20.33
CA CYS A 391 -5.18 -5.47 -21.12
C CYS A 391 -4.03 -6.10 -20.34
N PHE A 392 -4.12 -7.39 -20.05
CA PHE A 392 -3.03 -8.18 -19.47
C PHE A 392 -2.48 -9.14 -20.52
N HIS A 393 -1.36 -9.78 -20.21
CA HIS A 393 -0.71 -10.75 -21.09
C HIS A 393 -1.66 -11.87 -21.57
N GLU A 394 -2.46 -12.43 -20.67
CA GLU A 394 -3.26 -13.64 -20.94
C GLU A 394 -4.78 -13.42 -20.87
N TYR A 395 -5.20 -12.19 -20.58
CA TYR A 395 -6.61 -11.85 -20.41
C TYR A 395 -6.85 -10.35 -20.53
N ILE A 396 -8.08 -9.96 -20.83
CA ILE A 396 -8.53 -8.57 -20.84
C ILE A 396 -9.66 -8.43 -19.82
N ILE A 397 -9.59 -7.40 -18.98
CA ILE A 397 -10.68 -7.03 -18.09
C ILE A 397 -11.35 -5.78 -18.63
N VAL A 398 -12.67 -5.84 -18.76
CA VAL A 398 -13.49 -4.67 -19.07
C VAL A 398 -14.43 -4.42 -17.90
N ASN A 399 -14.35 -3.22 -17.33
CA ASN A 399 -15.28 -2.75 -16.32
C ASN A 399 -16.28 -1.80 -16.98
N TYR A 400 -17.57 -2.14 -16.87
CA TYR A 400 -18.70 -1.33 -17.26
C TYR A 400 -19.37 -0.78 -16.00
N ASN A 401 -19.06 0.46 -15.62
CA ASN A 401 -19.30 0.97 -14.27
C ASN A 401 -18.67 0.02 -13.22
N ASP A 402 -19.50 -0.67 -12.44
CA ASP A 402 -19.09 -1.63 -11.42
C ASP A 402 -19.20 -3.08 -11.89
N HIS A 403 -19.64 -3.32 -13.13
CA HIS A 403 -19.76 -4.66 -13.71
C HIS A 403 -18.45 -5.09 -14.38
N CYS A 404 -17.79 -6.10 -13.83
CA CYS A 404 -16.47 -6.55 -14.27
C CYS A 404 -16.56 -7.83 -15.12
N VAL A 405 -16.09 -7.78 -16.36
CA VAL A 405 -16.05 -8.90 -17.30
C VAL A 405 -14.60 -9.24 -17.64
N ALA A 406 -14.21 -10.49 -17.44
CA ALA A 406 -12.90 -11.00 -17.86
C ALA A 406 -13.04 -11.80 -19.16
N TYR A 407 -12.28 -11.40 -20.17
CA TYR A 407 -12.09 -12.13 -21.42
C TYR A 407 -10.79 -12.90 -21.30
N VAL A 408 -10.87 -14.23 -21.34
CA VAL A 408 -9.76 -15.11 -20.97
C VAL A 408 -9.55 -16.20 -22.01
N GLN A 409 -8.30 -16.61 -22.18
CA GLN A 409 -8.01 -17.86 -22.88
C GLN A 409 -8.52 -19.08 -22.09
N PRO A 410 -8.88 -20.20 -22.74
CA PRO A 410 -9.43 -21.36 -22.03
C PRO A 410 -8.51 -21.99 -20.98
N SER A 411 -7.20 -21.76 -21.08
CA SER A 411 -6.19 -22.24 -20.13
C SER A 411 -6.01 -21.32 -18.91
N TRP A 412 -6.73 -20.21 -18.83
CA TRP A 412 -6.59 -19.23 -17.77
C TRP A 412 -7.14 -19.72 -16.42
N HIS A 413 -6.47 -19.36 -15.32
CA HIS A 413 -6.87 -19.73 -13.96
C HIS A 413 -7.33 -18.53 -13.14
N HIS A 414 -8.44 -18.67 -12.42
CA HIS A 414 -9.04 -17.58 -11.61
C HIS A 414 -8.07 -16.98 -10.56
N SER A 415 -7.07 -17.73 -10.11
CA SER A 415 -6.01 -17.21 -9.23
C SER A 415 -5.23 -16.04 -9.83
N ASP A 416 -5.16 -15.94 -11.16
CA ASP A 416 -4.41 -14.91 -11.87
C ASP A 416 -5.13 -13.55 -11.86
N PHE A 417 -6.46 -13.54 -11.69
CA PHE A 417 -7.32 -12.36 -11.56
C PHE A 417 -7.13 -11.61 -10.24
N LEU A 418 -7.15 -12.36 -9.13
CA LEU A 418 -7.14 -11.82 -7.76
C LEU A 418 -5.80 -11.18 -7.39
N LYS A 419 -4.76 -11.42 -8.18
CA LYS A 419 -3.42 -10.87 -7.97
C LYS A 419 -3.35 -9.37 -8.30
N TYR A 420 -4.21 -8.88 -9.20
CA TYR A 420 -4.08 -7.54 -9.78
C TYR A 420 -5.34 -6.67 -9.71
N THR A 421 -6.50 -7.23 -9.35
CA THR A 421 -7.73 -6.43 -9.20
C THR A 421 -8.38 -6.62 -7.85
N LYS A 422 -8.95 -5.53 -7.31
CA LYS A 422 -9.74 -5.54 -6.06
C LYS A 422 -11.25 -5.72 -6.33
N ASN A 423 -11.65 -5.77 -7.60
CA ASN A 423 -13.04 -5.83 -8.00
C ASN A 423 -13.54 -7.27 -7.96
N HIS A 424 -14.82 -7.45 -7.62
CA HIS A 424 -15.49 -8.73 -7.80
C HIS A 424 -15.62 -9.03 -9.30
N LEU A 425 -15.31 -10.25 -9.73
CA LEU A 425 -15.51 -10.68 -11.12
C LEU A 425 -16.97 -11.08 -11.32
N ASP A 426 -17.71 -10.39 -12.18
CA ASP A 426 -19.12 -10.72 -12.44
C ASP A 426 -19.28 -11.81 -13.50
N SER A 427 -18.48 -11.75 -14.58
CA SER A 427 -18.64 -12.63 -15.74
C SER A 427 -17.29 -13.02 -16.35
N ILE A 428 -17.22 -14.24 -16.89
CA ILE A 428 -16.05 -14.76 -17.61
C ILE A 428 -16.48 -15.14 -19.02
N VAL A 429 -15.78 -14.59 -20.02
CA VAL A 429 -15.89 -14.96 -21.42
C VAL A 429 -14.61 -15.72 -21.78
N SER A 430 -14.72 -17.04 -21.91
CA SER A 430 -13.58 -17.91 -22.22
C SER A 430 -13.59 -18.30 -23.70
N ASN A 431 -12.60 -17.83 -24.46
CA ASN A 431 -12.43 -18.18 -25.88
C ASN A 431 -10.95 -18.13 -26.29
N VAL A 432 -10.56 -18.91 -27.29
CA VAL A 432 -9.21 -18.86 -27.88
C VAL A 432 -8.93 -17.46 -28.44
N ASN A 433 -9.96 -16.80 -29.00
CA ASN A 433 -9.88 -15.44 -29.53
C ASN A 433 -10.42 -14.39 -28.54
N TYR A 434 -10.16 -14.56 -27.25
CA TYR A 434 -10.70 -13.70 -26.18
C TYR A 434 -10.44 -12.20 -26.41
N GLU A 435 -9.29 -11.82 -26.98
CA GLU A 435 -8.99 -10.42 -27.32
C GLU A 435 -10.00 -9.88 -28.32
N GLN A 436 -10.26 -10.64 -29.39
CA GLN A 436 -11.20 -10.23 -30.43
C GLN A 436 -12.62 -10.10 -29.87
N ASP A 437 -13.03 -11.01 -29.00
CA ASP A 437 -14.34 -10.94 -28.34
C ASP A 437 -14.44 -9.70 -27.44
N ALA A 438 -13.39 -9.38 -26.68
CA ALA A 438 -13.34 -8.19 -25.84
C ALA A 438 -13.50 -6.90 -26.67
N PHE A 439 -12.73 -6.76 -27.74
CA PHE A 439 -12.79 -5.57 -28.60
C PHE A 439 -14.08 -5.51 -29.42
N ASN A 440 -14.68 -6.65 -29.81
CA ASN A 440 -15.98 -6.68 -30.48
C ASN A 440 -17.11 -6.22 -29.56
N ASP A 441 -17.12 -6.69 -28.32
CA ASP A 441 -18.10 -6.28 -27.31
C ASP A 441 -17.95 -4.79 -26.99
N LEU A 442 -16.72 -4.31 -26.80
CA LEU A 442 -16.42 -2.88 -26.66
C LEU A 442 -16.94 -2.07 -27.85
N ALA A 443 -16.65 -2.51 -29.08
CA ALA A 443 -17.13 -1.85 -30.30
C ALA A 443 -18.66 -1.79 -30.36
N SER A 444 -19.35 -2.86 -29.95
CA SER A 444 -20.81 -2.92 -29.96
C SER A 444 -21.44 -1.88 -29.05
N ILE A 445 -20.81 -1.60 -27.91
CA ILE A 445 -21.28 -0.63 -26.93
C ILE A 445 -20.95 0.79 -27.39
N CYS A 446 -19.71 1.01 -27.85
CA CYS A 446 -19.24 2.30 -28.35
C CYS A 446 -19.93 2.75 -29.65
N LYS A 447 -20.56 1.85 -30.40
CA LYS A 447 -21.38 2.20 -31.57
C LYS A 447 -22.64 2.98 -31.23
N ASN A 448 -23.10 2.98 -29.98
CA ASN A 448 -24.28 3.74 -29.59
C ASN A 448 -23.94 5.25 -29.53
N PRO A 449 -24.48 6.10 -30.43
CA PRO A 449 -24.14 7.52 -30.46
C PRO A 449 -24.70 8.31 -29.26
N ASN A 450 -25.64 7.73 -28.49
CA ASN A 450 -26.16 8.31 -27.26
C ASN A 450 -25.28 8.01 -26.03
N LEU A 451 -24.23 7.21 -26.18
CA LEU A 451 -23.28 6.92 -25.11
C LEU A 451 -22.57 8.21 -24.69
N GLN A 452 -22.58 8.49 -23.39
CA GLN A 452 -21.86 9.62 -22.81
C GLN A 452 -21.11 9.12 -21.58
N LEU A 453 -19.79 9.09 -21.68
CA LEU A 453 -18.93 8.62 -20.61
C LEU A 453 -18.43 9.80 -19.76
N GLU A 454 -18.49 9.62 -18.45
CA GLU A 454 -17.73 10.43 -17.51
C GLU A 454 -16.25 10.03 -17.56
N LEU A 455 -15.96 8.73 -17.74
CA LEU A 455 -14.60 8.19 -17.77
C LEU A 455 -14.44 7.12 -18.86
N PHE A 456 -13.39 7.25 -19.66
CA PHE A 456 -12.81 6.19 -20.48
C PHE A 456 -11.36 5.97 -20.05
N SER A 457 -10.97 4.72 -19.77
CA SER A 457 -9.61 4.35 -19.38
C SER A 457 -9.16 3.15 -20.19
N PHE A 458 -7.97 3.23 -20.78
CA PHE A 458 -7.29 2.13 -21.45
C PHE A 458 -5.90 1.95 -20.87
N ASP A 459 -5.69 0.84 -20.17
CA ASP A 459 -4.43 0.55 -19.50
C ASP A 459 -3.89 -0.81 -19.94
N ILE A 460 -2.56 -0.91 -20.10
CA ILE A 460 -1.88 -2.17 -20.38
C ILE A 460 -1.10 -2.56 -19.12
N ARG A 461 -1.41 -3.72 -18.56
CA ARG A 461 -0.91 -4.15 -17.25
C ARG A 461 0.07 -5.31 -17.41
N ASP A 462 1.30 -5.10 -16.96
CA ASP A 462 2.27 -6.17 -16.79
C ASP A 462 1.95 -7.01 -15.54
N THR A 463 1.85 -8.32 -15.73
CA THR A 463 1.62 -9.31 -14.67
C THR A 463 2.92 -9.87 -14.10
N GLY A 464 4.08 -9.40 -14.56
CA GLY A 464 5.41 -9.80 -14.09
C GLY A 464 5.70 -11.29 -14.25
N PHE A 465 5.04 -11.95 -15.22
CA PHE A 465 5.29 -13.36 -15.52
C PHE A 465 6.47 -13.48 -16.48
N ARG A 466 7.35 -14.45 -16.19
CA ARG A 466 8.48 -14.81 -17.04
C ARG A 466 7.98 -15.75 -18.13
N THR A 467 8.05 -15.35 -19.39
CA THR A 467 7.89 -16.28 -20.51
C THR A 467 9.13 -17.16 -20.60
N ASN A 468 8.92 -18.45 -20.82
CA ASN A 468 9.99 -19.42 -21.05
C ASN A 468 10.59 -19.19 -22.46
N GLY A 469 11.65 -18.40 -22.55
CA GLY A 469 12.57 -18.41 -23.70
C GLY A 469 12.36 -17.38 -24.81
N MET A 470 11.51 -16.37 -24.62
CA MET A 470 11.47 -15.16 -25.45
C MET A 470 12.03 -14.01 -24.61
N ASP A 471 12.72 -13.03 -25.23
CA ASP A 471 13.06 -11.80 -24.51
C ASP A 471 11.75 -11.13 -24.06
N LEU A 472 11.56 -11.02 -22.74
CA LEU A 472 10.36 -10.45 -22.13
C LEU A 472 10.07 -9.06 -22.66
N GLN A 473 11.12 -8.30 -23.00
CA GLN A 473 10.97 -6.95 -23.51
C GLN A 473 10.34 -6.95 -24.91
N GLU A 474 10.85 -7.77 -25.84
CA GLU A 474 10.36 -7.84 -27.23
C GLU A 474 8.92 -8.32 -27.30
N TYR A 475 8.56 -9.33 -26.48
CA TYR A 475 7.18 -9.80 -26.41
C TYR A 475 6.23 -8.73 -25.86
N MET A 476 6.64 -8.04 -24.80
CA MET A 476 5.83 -6.99 -24.20
C MET A 476 5.66 -5.82 -25.17
N ASP A 477 6.73 -5.37 -25.84
CA ASP A 477 6.65 -4.34 -26.88
C ASP A 477 5.64 -4.71 -27.97
N TRP A 478 5.71 -5.95 -28.50
CA TRP A 478 4.74 -6.44 -29.48
C TRP A 478 3.30 -6.44 -28.95
N LYS A 479 3.09 -6.89 -27.70
CA LYS A 479 1.76 -6.94 -27.10
C LYS A 479 1.18 -5.54 -26.89
N TYR A 480 1.99 -4.59 -26.41
CA TYR A 480 1.61 -3.19 -26.28
C TYR A 480 1.15 -2.62 -27.62
N GLU A 481 1.97 -2.77 -28.67
CA GLU A 481 1.63 -2.26 -30.00
C GLU A 481 0.38 -2.93 -30.59
N SER A 482 0.25 -4.26 -30.38
CA SER A 482 -0.92 -5.03 -30.82
C SER A 482 -2.22 -4.55 -30.16
N ASP A 483 -2.23 -4.36 -28.84
CA ASP A 483 -3.42 -3.93 -28.11
C ASP A 483 -3.83 -2.50 -28.45
N TYR A 484 -2.86 -1.59 -28.58
CA TYR A 484 -3.11 -0.23 -29.04
C TYR A 484 -3.67 -0.19 -30.46
N LYS A 485 -3.12 -1.01 -31.37
CA LYS A 485 -3.64 -1.13 -32.73
C LYS A 485 -5.06 -1.70 -32.76
N ARG A 486 -5.38 -2.69 -31.92
CA ARG A 486 -6.76 -3.21 -31.78
C ARG A 486 -7.71 -2.13 -31.27
N MET A 487 -7.29 -1.36 -30.26
CA MET A 487 -8.07 -0.24 -29.73
C MET A 487 -8.30 0.83 -30.79
N GLN A 488 -7.25 1.24 -31.51
CA GLN A 488 -7.34 2.20 -32.60
C GLN A 488 -8.30 1.73 -33.70
N ASN A 489 -8.14 0.50 -34.20
CA ASN A 489 -9.01 -0.06 -35.23
C ASN A 489 -10.48 -0.08 -34.77
N MET A 490 -10.73 -0.35 -33.49
CA MET A 490 -12.08 -0.32 -32.93
C MET A 490 -12.64 1.12 -32.93
N LEU A 491 -11.86 2.10 -32.46
CA LEU A 491 -12.25 3.51 -32.43
C LEU A 491 -12.45 4.09 -33.85
N GLU A 492 -11.59 3.73 -34.81
CA GLU A 492 -11.72 4.09 -36.23
C GLU A 492 -12.98 3.52 -36.87
N SER A 493 -13.42 2.35 -36.41
CA SER A 493 -14.65 1.72 -36.91
C SER A 493 -15.93 2.44 -36.45
N LEU A 494 -15.82 3.37 -35.49
CA LEU A 494 -16.93 4.19 -35.04
C LEU A 494 -17.17 5.31 -36.07
N ASN A 495 -18.43 5.53 -36.41
CA ASN A 495 -18.84 6.62 -37.31
C ASN A 495 -18.93 7.99 -36.59
N HIS A 496 -18.45 8.08 -35.36
CA HIS A 496 -18.50 9.26 -34.50
C HIS A 496 -17.35 9.23 -33.48
N GLN A 497 -17.00 10.40 -32.94
CA GLN A 497 -16.08 10.51 -31.81
C GLN A 497 -16.81 10.24 -30.49
N LEU A 498 -16.12 9.60 -29.54
CA LEU A 498 -16.67 9.24 -28.24
C LEU A 498 -16.85 10.48 -27.33
N PRO A 499 -18.08 10.78 -26.86
CA PRO A 499 -18.30 11.81 -25.86
C PRO A 499 -17.82 11.32 -24.49
N VAL A 500 -16.64 11.79 -24.06
CA VAL A 500 -16.02 11.42 -22.79
C VAL A 500 -15.58 12.68 -22.04
N LYS A 501 -15.81 12.79 -20.73
CA LYS A 501 -15.29 13.90 -19.92
C LYS A 501 -13.85 13.71 -19.44
N GLU A 502 -13.48 12.51 -19.02
CA GLU A 502 -12.12 12.14 -18.64
C GLU A 502 -11.60 10.97 -19.48
N CYS A 503 -10.49 11.17 -20.20
CA CYS A 503 -9.80 10.12 -20.94
C CYS A 503 -8.49 9.78 -20.21
N ARG A 504 -8.27 8.50 -19.89
CA ARG A 504 -7.03 8.00 -19.30
C ARG A 504 -6.35 6.98 -20.22
N ILE A 505 -5.06 7.18 -20.44
CA ILE A 505 -4.25 6.40 -21.37
C ILE A 505 -2.96 6.01 -20.67
N ASP A 506 -2.59 4.74 -20.73
CA ASP A 506 -1.26 4.24 -20.37
C ASP A 506 -0.24 4.50 -21.48
N ALA A 507 0.14 5.77 -21.61
CA ALA A 507 0.94 6.29 -22.71
C ALA A 507 2.41 5.93 -22.52
N SER A 508 2.87 4.83 -23.11
CA SER A 508 4.31 4.49 -23.09
C SER A 508 5.12 5.22 -24.17
N ASN A 509 4.45 5.82 -25.16
CA ASN A 509 5.04 6.67 -26.20
C ASN A 509 3.98 7.59 -26.85
N TYR A 510 4.41 8.39 -27.83
CA TYR A 510 3.54 9.29 -28.61
C TYR A 510 2.41 8.55 -29.35
N ASP A 511 2.74 7.46 -30.04
CA ASP A 511 1.79 6.69 -30.84
C ASP A 511 0.62 6.14 -30.00
N ASN A 512 0.89 5.76 -28.76
CA ASN A 512 -0.14 5.31 -27.83
C ASN A 512 -1.20 6.40 -27.56
N VAL A 513 -0.77 7.65 -27.37
CA VAL A 513 -1.70 8.77 -27.19
C VAL A 513 -2.50 9.02 -28.48
N MET A 514 -1.82 9.00 -29.62
CA MET A 514 -2.45 9.25 -30.94
C MET A 514 -3.40 8.14 -31.38
N SER A 515 -3.23 6.92 -30.88
CA SER A 515 -4.13 5.81 -31.17
C SER A 515 -5.50 5.92 -30.48
N ILE A 516 -5.65 6.83 -29.50
CA ILE A 516 -6.86 6.97 -28.68
C ILE A 516 -7.41 8.40 -28.67
N LEU A 517 -6.58 9.39 -28.33
CA LEU A 517 -7.03 10.76 -28.06
C LEU A 517 -7.79 11.42 -29.24
N PRO A 518 -7.40 11.25 -30.53
CA PRO A 518 -8.11 11.84 -31.67
C PRO A 518 -9.55 11.37 -31.85
N TYR A 519 -9.91 10.22 -31.26
CA TYR A 519 -11.25 9.64 -31.34
C TYR A 519 -12.17 10.10 -30.21
N MET A 520 -11.67 10.91 -29.27
CA MET A 520 -12.49 11.57 -28.26
C MET A 520 -13.14 12.84 -28.83
N LYS A 521 -14.35 13.16 -28.37
CA LYS A 521 -15.09 14.33 -28.84
C LYS A 521 -14.54 15.62 -28.20
N PRO A 522 -14.01 16.58 -28.99
CA PRO A 522 -13.53 17.86 -28.45
C PRO A 522 -14.69 18.66 -27.83
N GLY A 523 -14.36 19.48 -26.82
CA GLY A 523 -15.32 20.31 -26.09
C GLY A 523 -16.18 19.56 -25.06
N VAL A 524 -16.27 18.23 -25.17
CA VAL A 524 -16.81 17.36 -24.10
C VAL A 524 -15.68 16.88 -23.20
N LEU A 525 -14.51 16.58 -23.77
CA LEU A 525 -13.32 16.18 -23.03
C LEU A 525 -12.80 17.33 -22.17
N GLU A 526 -12.91 17.16 -20.85
CA GLU A 526 -12.48 18.16 -19.87
C GLU A 526 -11.12 17.82 -19.25
N LYS A 527 -10.82 16.52 -19.11
CA LYS A 527 -9.60 16.02 -18.46
C LYS A 527 -8.90 14.95 -19.28
N ILE A 528 -7.59 15.13 -19.46
CA ILE A 528 -6.69 14.15 -20.05
C ILE A 528 -5.79 13.61 -18.94
N THR A 529 -5.66 12.29 -18.84
CA THR A 529 -4.71 11.63 -17.93
C THR A 529 -3.79 10.73 -18.73
N LEU A 530 -2.49 10.99 -18.67
CA LEU A 530 -1.47 10.17 -19.31
C LEU A 530 -0.64 9.53 -18.20
N PHE A 531 -0.80 8.21 -18.04
CA PHE A 531 0.07 7.41 -17.20
C PHE A 531 1.25 7.00 -18.04
N MET A 532 2.42 7.56 -17.76
CA MET A 532 3.62 7.19 -18.49
C MET A 532 4.20 5.92 -17.87
N GLY A 533 4.28 4.86 -18.67
CA GLY A 533 4.71 3.53 -18.24
C GLY A 533 6.15 3.48 -17.70
N ARG A 534 6.53 2.31 -17.16
CA ARG A 534 7.85 2.04 -16.53
C ARG A 534 9.05 1.98 -17.51
N PHE A 535 8.85 2.31 -18.79
CA PHE A 535 9.88 2.25 -19.81
C PHE A 535 10.48 3.64 -20.02
N GLN A 536 11.48 3.97 -19.20
CA GLN A 536 12.18 5.26 -19.20
C GLN A 536 13.00 5.51 -20.49
N GLU A 537 13.04 4.56 -21.42
CA GLU A 537 13.90 4.58 -22.61
C GLU A 537 13.23 5.16 -23.87
N ARG A 538 11.91 5.44 -23.86
CA ARG A 538 11.17 5.98 -25.04
C ARG A 538 10.69 7.43 -24.89
N TRP A 539 11.28 8.18 -23.96
CA TRP A 539 10.85 9.55 -23.63
C TRP A 539 11.27 10.60 -24.63
N ASP A 540 12.46 10.45 -25.23
CA ASP A 540 12.97 11.38 -26.23
C ASP A 540 11.95 11.50 -27.39
N GLU A 541 11.39 10.37 -27.83
CA GLU A 541 10.36 10.31 -28.87
C GLU A 541 9.05 11.03 -28.47
N PHE A 542 8.62 10.92 -27.21
CA PHE A 542 7.43 11.64 -26.75
C PHE A 542 7.66 13.16 -26.76
N SER A 543 8.83 13.60 -26.28
CA SER A 543 9.19 15.02 -26.19
C SER A 543 9.34 15.67 -27.57
N GLU A 544 9.93 14.97 -28.54
CA GLU A 544 10.11 15.43 -29.92
C GLU A 544 8.79 15.66 -30.66
N ASN A 545 7.71 14.99 -30.24
CA ASN A 545 6.41 15.02 -30.92
C ASN A 545 5.34 15.84 -30.19
N LEU A 546 5.68 16.59 -29.13
CA LEU A 546 4.73 17.40 -28.37
C LEU A 546 3.96 18.43 -29.21
N GLU A 547 4.60 18.98 -30.26
CA GLU A 547 3.95 19.90 -31.19
C GLU A 547 2.70 19.29 -31.83
N GLN A 548 2.72 17.99 -32.12
CA GLN A 548 1.60 17.31 -32.75
C GLN A 548 0.36 17.26 -31.85
N PHE A 549 0.52 17.22 -30.52
CA PHE A 549 -0.63 17.31 -29.61
C PHE A 549 -1.34 18.65 -29.70
N SER A 550 -0.59 19.74 -29.96
CA SER A 550 -1.17 21.07 -30.14
C SER A 550 -2.03 21.19 -31.40
N LEU A 551 -1.97 20.22 -32.32
CA LEU A 551 -2.84 20.16 -33.49
C LEU A 551 -4.20 19.52 -33.17
N LEU A 552 -4.35 18.84 -32.03
CA LEU A 552 -5.59 18.19 -31.62
C LEU A 552 -6.52 19.18 -30.90
N GLU A 553 -7.75 19.32 -31.41
CA GLU A 553 -8.78 20.09 -30.71
C GLU A 553 -9.09 19.52 -29.33
N GLN A 554 -8.99 18.20 -29.15
CA GLN A 554 -9.20 17.50 -27.89
C GLN A 554 -8.20 17.96 -26.82
N TRP A 555 -6.94 18.14 -27.22
CA TRP A 555 -5.89 18.65 -26.35
C TRP A 555 -6.16 20.12 -25.99
N ASN A 556 -6.40 20.96 -27.00
CA ASN A 556 -6.55 22.41 -26.83
C ASN A 556 -7.82 22.86 -26.10
N GLN A 557 -8.88 22.04 -26.11
CA GLN A 557 -10.14 22.36 -25.43
C GLN A 557 -10.25 21.75 -24.02
N ALA A 558 -9.39 20.78 -23.68
CA ALA A 558 -9.35 20.20 -22.35
C ALA A 558 -8.87 21.24 -21.31
N LYS A 559 -9.39 21.12 -20.09
CA LYS A 559 -9.16 22.07 -18.98
C LYS A 559 -8.18 21.53 -17.95
N GLU A 560 -8.09 20.21 -17.83
CA GLU A 560 -7.29 19.54 -16.82
C GLU A 560 -6.31 18.54 -17.48
N LEU A 561 -5.06 18.55 -17.03
CA LEU A 561 -4.04 17.59 -17.44
C LEU A 561 -3.50 16.87 -16.20
N HIS A 562 -3.61 15.54 -16.20
CA HIS A 562 -2.92 14.66 -15.26
C HIS A 562 -1.79 13.96 -16.00
N PHE A 563 -0.58 14.09 -15.46
CA PHE A 563 0.64 13.72 -16.16
C PHE A 563 1.64 13.12 -15.17
N ASP A 564 2.01 11.86 -15.41
CA ASP A 564 2.98 11.12 -14.58
C ASP A 564 4.39 11.27 -15.16
N THR A 565 5.16 12.31 -14.80
CA THR A 565 6.58 12.45 -15.19
C THR A 565 7.32 13.57 -14.44
N CYS A 566 8.65 13.62 -14.55
CA CYS A 566 9.51 14.70 -14.04
C CYS A 566 9.29 16.03 -14.78
N ILE A 567 9.31 17.13 -14.02
CA ILE A 567 9.01 18.49 -14.50
C ILE A 567 10.16 19.09 -15.33
N ASP A 568 11.39 18.60 -15.14
CA ASP A 568 12.64 19.17 -15.67
C ASP A 568 12.87 18.93 -17.18
N THR A 569 12.39 17.80 -17.70
CA THR A 569 12.74 17.32 -19.05
C THR A 569 11.52 17.06 -19.93
N SER A 570 10.32 16.89 -19.34
CA SER A 570 9.19 16.26 -20.04
C SER A 570 7.87 17.03 -19.95
N PHE A 571 7.82 18.16 -19.24
CA PHE A 571 6.59 18.93 -19.13
C PHE A 571 6.27 19.65 -20.46
N PRO A 572 5.06 19.55 -21.02
CA PRO A 572 4.68 20.14 -22.31
C PRO A 572 4.45 21.66 -22.22
N THR A 573 5.49 22.39 -21.88
CA THR A 573 5.48 23.81 -21.46
C THR A 573 4.67 24.72 -22.37
N GLU A 574 5.07 24.83 -23.62
CA GLU A 574 4.47 25.72 -24.61
C GLU A 574 3.08 25.23 -25.05
N TYR A 575 2.85 23.92 -24.98
CA TYR A 575 1.63 23.26 -25.45
C TYR A 575 0.59 23.03 -24.36
N ALA A 576 0.89 23.33 -23.10
CA ALA A 576 -0.01 23.13 -21.96
C ALA A 576 -0.50 24.44 -21.32
N THR A 577 -0.18 25.58 -21.93
CA THR A 577 -0.48 26.90 -21.36
C THR A 577 -1.97 27.21 -21.23
N HIS A 578 -2.86 26.49 -21.94
CA HIS A 578 -4.32 26.66 -21.83
C HIS A 578 -4.95 25.87 -20.68
N PHE A 579 -4.28 24.85 -20.14
CA PHE A 579 -4.81 24.06 -19.04
C PHE A 579 -4.93 24.89 -17.76
N LYS A 580 -6.03 24.68 -17.03
CA LYS A 580 -6.33 25.38 -15.78
C LYS A 580 -5.81 24.63 -14.57
N ARG A 581 -5.79 23.30 -14.64
CA ARG A 581 -5.50 22.43 -13.50
C ARG A 581 -4.55 21.34 -13.90
N PHE A 582 -3.46 21.23 -13.14
CA PHE A 582 -2.46 20.19 -13.32
C PHE A 582 -2.50 19.20 -12.16
N TYR A 583 -2.30 17.93 -12.47
CA TYR A 583 -2.05 16.86 -11.51
C TYR A 583 -0.77 16.18 -11.97
N LEU A 584 0.28 16.26 -11.18
CA LEU A 584 1.61 15.83 -11.57
C LEU A 584 2.10 14.78 -10.58
N ASN A 585 2.50 13.63 -11.08
CA ASN A 585 3.22 12.62 -10.31
C ASN A 585 4.70 12.75 -10.68
N CYS A 586 5.45 13.59 -9.95
CA CYS A 586 6.73 14.11 -10.42
C CYS A 586 7.76 14.37 -9.32
N ALA A 587 9.03 14.30 -9.71
CA ALA A 587 10.17 14.81 -8.97
C ALA A 587 10.28 16.33 -9.15
N ILE A 588 10.29 17.11 -8.06
CA ILE A 588 10.97 18.42 -8.03
C ILE A 588 12.07 18.29 -7.00
N THR A 589 13.27 17.99 -7.47
CA THR A 589 14.43 17.68 -6.63
C THR A 589 15.41 18.82 -6.55
N GLU A 590 15.55 19.57 -7.64
CA GLU A 590 16.52 20.65 -7.76
C GLU A 590 15.91 22.03 -7.61
N TRP A 591 16.77 22.98 -7.24
CA TRP A 591 16.34 24.36 -7.05
C TRP A 591 15.85 25.00 -8.34
N ASP A 592 16.60 24.82 -9.42
CA ASP A 592 16.31 25.46 -10.71
C ASP A 592 14.99 24.96 -11.30
N GLU A 593 14.66 23.68 -11.11
CA GLU A 593 13.36 23.08 -11.48
C GLU A 593 12.20 23.73 -10.71
N PHE A 594 12.36 23.91 -9.40
CA PHE A 594 11.34 24.56 -8.57
C PHE A 594 11.11 26.01 -8.99
N ILE A 595 12.21 26.75 -9.22
CA ILE A 595 12.17 28.14 -9.68
C ILE A 595 11.45 28.24 -11.01
N TRP A 596 11.85 27.40 -11.95
CA TRP A 596 11.27 27.35 -13.28
C TRP A 596 9.78 27.02 -13.25
N PHE A 597 9.37 25.99 -12.51
CA PHE A 597 7.97 25.57 -12.43
C PHE A 597 7.11 26.61 -11.72
N ARG A 598 7.63 27.21 -10.66
CA ARG A 598 6.99 28.34 -9.97
C ARG A 598 6.75 29.50 -10.93
N ASP A 599 7.74 29.85 -11.75
CA ASP A 599 7.64 30.97 -12.70
C ASP A 599 6.65 30.64 -13.81
N TYR A 600 6.67 29.42 -14.34
CA TYR A 600 5.64 28.91 -15.25
C TYR A 600 4.22 29.09 -14.70
N LEU A 601 3.97 28.64 -13.46
CA LEU A 601 2.66 28.79 -12.81
C LEU A 601 2.24 30.27 -12.65
N LEU A 602 3.20 31.19 -12.46
CA LEU A 602 2.92 32.61 -12.29
C LEU A 602 2.71 33.34 -13.61
N GLU A 603 3.46 33.00 -14.66
CA GLU A 603 3.39 33.60 -15.99
C GLU A 603 2.07 33.28 -16.70
N HIS A 604 1.55 32.06 -16.57
CA HIS A 604 0.35 31.64 -17.30
C HIS A 604 -0.95 31.94 -16.55
N GLU A 605 -1.78 32.86 -17.08
CA GLU A 605 -3.01 33.35 -16.43
C GLU A 605 -4.12 32.30 -16.29
N SER A 606 -4.16 31.31 -17.18
CA SER A 606 -5.10 30.20 -17.18
C SER A 606 -4.97 29.29 -15.95
N VAL A 607 -3.76 29.17 -15.40
CA VAL A 607 -3.44 28.20 -14.36
C VAL A 607 -4.05 28.63 -13.03
N GLU A 608 -4.92 27.80 -12.49
CA GLU A 608 -5.64 28.03 -11.24
C GLU A 608 -5.12 27.11 -10.12
N PHE A 609 -4.74 25.88 -10.46
CA PHE A 609 -4.46 24.82 -9.50
C PHE A 609 -3.39 23.85 -9.99
N CYS A 610 -2.54 23.38 -9.09
CA CYS A 610 -1.64 22.25 -9.32
C CYS A 610 -1.64 21.32 -8.11
N LEU A 611 -1.75 20.02 -8.34
CA LEU A 611 -1.49 18.97 -7.35
C LEU A 611 -0.22 18.24 -7.74
N ILE A 612 0.75 18.16 -6.83
CA ILE A 612 1.93 17.33 -6.99
C ILE A 612 1.83 16.17 -6.01
N THR A 613 1.87 14.95 -6.54
CA THR A 613 1.92 13.69 -5.77
C THR A 613 3.26 13.01 -5.99
N ASP A 614 3.60 12.13 -5.05
CA ASP A 614 4.80 11.31 -5.11
C ASP A 614 4.45 9.91 -4.59
N ASP A 615 4.22 8.99 -5.53
CA ASP A 615 3.87 7.60 -5.21
C ASP A 615 5.05 6.81 -4.60
N TYR A 616 6.28 7.23 -4.85
CA TYR A 616 7.51 6.58 -4.36
C TYR A 616 8.07 7.21 -3.07
N GLN A 617 7.54 8.38 -2.67
CA GLN A 617 7.80 9.18 -1.46
C GLN A 617 9.17 9.92 -1.42
N TYR A 618 10.02 9.81 -2.46
CA TYR A 618 11.43 10.21 -2.42
C TYR A 618 11.67 11.71 -2.65
N GLU A 619 10.78 12.35 -3.40
CA GLU A 619 11.09 13.58 -4.11
C GLU A 619 10.27 14.75 -3.60
N ILE A 620 9.06 14.50 -3.08
CA ILE A 620 8.22 15.56 -2.49
C ILE A 620 8.88 16.21 -1.27
N LEU A 621 9.83 15.54 -0.62
CA LEU A 621 10.61 16.09 0.49
C LEU A 621 11.51 17.26 0.05
N HIS A 622 12.07 17.20 -1.16
CA HIS A 622 12.90 18.27 -1.71
C HIS A 622 12.03 19.50 -1.97
N LEU A 623 10.92 19.35 -2.70
CA LEU A 623 9.92 20.40 -2.89
C LEU A 623 9.50 21.06 -1.57
N LYS A 624 9.25 20.27 -0.52
CA LYS A 624 8.90 20.81 0.81
C LYS A 624 10.00 21.68 1.42
N LYS A 625 11.28 21.31 1.26
CA LYS A 625 12.42 22.13 1.71
C LYS A 625 12.48 23.43 0.90
N LEU A 626 12.31 23.36 -0.42
CA LEU A 626 12.38 24.52 -1.30
C LEU A 626 11.25 25.52 -1.02
N VAL A 627 10.01 25.05 -0.86
CA VAL A 627 8.86 25.89 -0.48
C VAL A 627 9.07 26.53 0.89
N ARG A 628 9.67 25.82 1.86
CA ARG A 628 9.98 26.37 3.20
C ARG A 628 11.07 27.42 3.20
N ARG A 629 12.00 27.35 2.26
CA ARG A 629 13.13 28.27 2.14
C ARG A 629 12.66 29.68 1.72
N GLU A 630 11.71 29.76 0.79
CA GLU A 630 11.31 31.04 0.17
C GLU A 630 9.89 31.47 0.50
N GLY A 631 9.02 30.51 0.82
CA GLY A 631 7.62 30.78 1.12
C GLY A 631 7.47 31.46 2.47
N THR A 632 6.65 32.51 2.52
CA THR A 632 6.20 33.10 3.78
C THR A 632 5.25 32.13 4.46
N ARG A 633 5.65 31.60 5.62
CA ARG A 633 4.82 30.67 6.38
C ARG A 633 3.60 31.39 6.98
N VAL A 634 2.40 30.90 6.67
CA VAL A 634 1.13 31.45 7.16
C VAL A 634 0.55 30.61 8.31
N SER A 635 0.65 29.28 8.20
CA SER A 635 0.18 28.34 9.23
C SER A 635 1.00 27.03 9.19
N PRO A 636 0.80 26.09 10.13
CA PRO A 636 1.42 24.77 10.02
C PRO A 636 0.99 24.12 8.69
N ASN A 637 1.96 23.97 7.78
CA ASN A 637 1.80 23.41 6.44
C ASN A 637 1.27 24.33 5.33
N LEU A 638 1.12 25.64 5.58
CA LEU A 638 0.68 26.60 4.56
C LEU A 638 1.74 27.68 4.33
N TYR A 639 2.14 27.87 3.08
CA TYR A 639 3.16 28.83 2.67
C TYR A 639 2.65 29.69 1.51
N HIS A 640 2.90 30.99 1.56
CA HIS A 640 2.61 31.93 0.48
C HIS A 640 3.90 32.31 -0.23
N TYR A 641 3.89 32.20 -1.55
CA TYR A 641 4.97 32.70 -2.40
C TYR A 641 4.49 33.93 -3.17
N THR A 642 5.18 35.05 -2.99
CA THR A 642 4.84 36.33 -3.63
C THR A 642 6.00 36.83 -4.47
N VAL A 643 5.74 37.22 -5.72
CA VAL A 643 6.71 37.94 -6.56
C VAL A 643 6.39 39.44 -6.54
N PRO A 644 7.40 40.34 -6.47
CA PRO A 644 7.21 41.77 -6.72
C PRO A 644 6.49 42.01 -8.05
N ASP A 645 5.60 43.00 -8.11
CA ASP A 645 4.85 43.39 -9.31
C ASP A 645 3.84 42.38 -9.90
N SER A 646 3.78 41.14 -9.40
CA SER A 646 2.71 40.21 -9.78
C SER A 646 1.39 40.53 -9.06
N LYS A 647 0.27 40.47 -9.79
CA LYS A 647 -1.10 40.53 -9.23
C LYS A 647 -1.49 39.24 -8.49
N TYR A 648 -0.69 38.19 -8.60
CA TYR A 648 -0.95 36.87 -8.05
C TYR A 648 0.09 36.48 -7.00
N TYR A 649 -0.27 35.51 -6.17
CA TYR A 649 0.63 34.78 -5.29
C TYR A 649 0.28 33.28 -5.37
N LEU A 650 1.25 32.42 -5.10
CA LEU A 650 1.02 30.98 -5.01
C LEU A 650 0.84 30.58 -3.55
N GLU A 651 -0.21 29.82 -3.26
CA GLU A 651 -0.46 29.22 -1.96
C GLU A 651 -0.10 27.74 -2.00
N PHE A 652 0.93 27.36 -1.26
CA PHE A 652 1.39 25.99 -1.13
C PHE A 652 0.84 25.37 0.15
N LYS A 653 0.07 24.30 0.01
CA LYS A 653 -0.38 23.44 1.10
C LYS A 653 0.41 22.13 1.08
N ILE A 654 1.17 21.88 2.14
CA ILE A 654 2.09 20.75 2.23
C ILE A 654 1.51 19.64 3.10
N GLU A 655 1.23 18.47 2.52
CA GLU A 655 0.75 17.31 3.26
C GLU A 655 1.78 16.16 3.21
N TYR A 656 1.48 15.02 3.83
CA TYR A 656 2.45 13.92 3.96
C TYR A 656 2.93 13.43 2.58
N LYS A 657 2.01 13.19 1.63
CA LYS A 657 2.29 12.62 0.31
C LYS A 657 1.93 13.50 -0.88
N LEU A 658 1.49 14.74 -0.63
CA LEU A 658 1.09 15.64 -1.69
C LEU A 658 1.40 17.10 -1.34
N VAL A 659 1.56 17.92 -2.38
CA VAL A 659 1.65 19.37 -2.30
C VAL A 659 0.58 19.93 -3.22
N THR A 660 -0.28 20.77 -2.66
CA THR A 660 -1.28 21.50 -3.43
C THR A 660 -0.81 22.94 -3.61
N ILE A 661 -0.92 23.46 -4.83
CA ILE A 661 -0.56 24.82 -5.20
C ILE A 661 -1.80 25.50 -5.77
N GLU A 662 -2.26 26.57 -5.14
CA GLU A 662 -3.35 27.40 -5.64
C GLU A 662 -2.82 28.77 -6.06
N LYS A 663 -3.12 29.21 -7.29
CA LYS A 663 -2.80 30.57 -7.75
C LYS A 663 -3.91 31.53 -7.32
N LYS A 664 -3.58 32.50 -6.46
CA LYS A 664 -4.55 33.44 -5.87
C LYS A 664 -4.23 34.88 -6.24
N LYS A 665 -5.27 35.70 -6.45
CA LYS A 665 -5.11 37.15 -6.66
C LYS A 665 -4.79 37.85 -5.34
N LYS A 666 -3.82 38.75 -5.34
CA LYS A 666 -3.57 39.66 -4.21
C LYS A 666 -4.80 40.56 -4.05
N LYS A 667 -5.31 40.69 -2.82
CA LYS A 667 -6.34 41.71 -2.54
C LYS A 667 -5.69 43.08 -2.68
N ASN A 668 -6.25 43.95 -3.53
CA ASN A 668 -5.79 45.33 -3.64
C ASN A 668 -5.86 45.97 -2.25
N GLN A 669 -4.73 46.45 -1.74
CA GLN A 669 -4.74 47.42 -0.65
C GLN A 669 -5.29 48.71 -1.25
N SER A 670 -6.58 48.96 -1.03
CA SER A 670 -7.24 50.23 -1.30
C SER A 670 -6.86 51.27 -0.26
#